data_AF-A0A412MF52-F1
#
_entry.id   AF-A0A412MF52-F1
#
_cell.length_a   1.000
_cell.length_b   1.000
_cell.length_c   1.000
_cell.angle_alpha   90.00
_cell.angle_beta   90.00
_cell.angle_gamma   90.00
#
_symmetry.space_group_name_H-M   'P 1'
#
loop_
_entity.id
_entity.type
_entity.pdbx_description
1 polymer ?
#
loop_
_entity_poly.entity_id
_entity_poly.type
_entity_poly.pdbx_seq_one_letter_code
_entity_poly.pdbx_strand_id
1 'polypeptide(L)'
;MIKNKKVKKFISICLCMILLFGMGVQQTFAEGENSEVEKSEEIIQDEQDVADKNITIDNEQPDNQEENTEVSDTETSQEDSEQQEVLEIRKDEIITSMDEDGNITEIESENGTLEDEGISLLDGESSAKIVNFNTKGSAVTEYQEYGTGYDGYTNGMYGADAAYLGDENGKVKFMLSGVIGLVNPGEVQVVDINQASSLSYYTVSNGRLIHKITTNITKASYASSLDNGPAPNYLQESGTYYSYDGHYFYTRENFSKMIDDYNGGTRTNAINADNPYYNYFQYLPLRSKTAYTTDQLNNVLNSKIAGRTSAMTNMAGTFLNYQNQYGVNALIAIGVAANESAWGTSNIARNKNNLFGLNAVDTSPGQSANTYSSVDSCVKTFMETYMSKRYLNPNAGVYAGGYLGNKASGMNVKYASDPYWAEKNANIVWMIDKTYSNSEYANYTLAVKDTIGTEHTNLNVRKEASTSSTRIHTTKKYSNQSFIVLGNQNGFYKVQSDGALNSERSAISDSGNYNYDNMYVYVSDSYVKIVLEGKNGNGGNSEEISVPDSVKDVLAYQVSVKNQGWLDSAGNGLTTGEKNLPIEAMKVTVQNLEGVGVEYRAHVSNVGWQDTVNNGEQAGIAGQGNTIEAIQMKLNGENASKYNIYYRTYVEEYGWLDWAKNGELSGTQAYGYAVRGVQIALLPKGTDIKGDSLTPFKINKINLQYNAYVQNVGWQNSVGNGEISGTVGKDLRVEALKVKTEQFDIGVRYRVYEEDKGWQEYSQDGEISGAVGEDRRIEAVQIELTGNSKDNYDVYYRVHVQDKGWLGWAKNGMIAGTINYDLKVEAYQVLLVPKGTPEISNGADASIQKPTSVQYSAHVQNIGWQDYVADGEMAGTTARNLRLEALKLKLKGQEYSGTIRYSVRVAGLGWQNYVDSNNIAGTVGKDKQLEAIKVELTDDMQEHYDIYYRVHLSDFGWLGWAKNGAPAGNEGYNKKIEAVQVQLVNKDENAPGTEENPFMQREIETSVVYCAHVQDIGWQSEVKDGETAGTVGKSKRLEAFKISLEDQNVDGSIQYRAHVQDIGWQSYVNADEIAGTVGRKKAVEAIRIKLTGELAEKYDIYYRVHSANFGWLGWAKNGESAGSQGYSRQAEALEIRLVEKGKMAPGNTKNCFYKR
;
A
#
# COMPACT_ATOMS: atom_id res chain seq x y z
N MET A 1 -9.45 57.44 -30.19
CA MET A 1 -10.33 57.73 -31.36
C MET A 1 -11.10 56.46 -31.67
N ILE A 2 -12.40 56.44 -31.33
CA ILE A 2 -13.53 56.50 -32.28
C ILE A 2 -13.72 55.14 -32.97
N LYS A 3 -14.53 54.28 -32.34
CA LYS A 3 -15.89 53.84 -32.77
C LYS A 3 -15.77 52.50 -33.52
N ASN A 4 -16.60 51.49 -33.30
CA ASN A 4 -18.00 51.42 -32.87
C ASN A 4 -18.23 49.95 -32.45
N LYS A 5 -18.83 49.67 -31.29
CA LYS A 5 -20.27 49.29 -31.11
C LYS A 5 -20.63 47.95 -31.79
N LYS A 6 -21.37 47.01 -31.19
CA LYS A 6 -22.00 46.84 -29.86
C LYS A 6 -22.84 45.53 -29.97
N VAL A 7 -23.18 44.92 -28.80
CA VAL A 7 -24.49 44.25 -28.47
C VAL A 7 -24.65 42.79 -28.96
N LYS A 8 -25.10 41.77 -28.18
CA LYS A 8 -25.67 41.63 -26.81
C LYS A 8 -25.83 40.12 -26.44
N LYS A 9 -25.64 39.78 -25.13
CA LYS A 9 -26.48 38.94 -24.18
C LYS A 9 -26.84 37.47 -24.54
N PHE A 10 -27.02 36.47 -23.65
CA PHE A 10 -26.85 36.18 -22.20
C PHE A 10 -27.36 34.71 -21.95
N ILE A 11 -26.79 33.97 -20.97
CA ILE A 11 -27.40 32.93 -20.06
C ILE A 11 -27.53 31.42 -20.48
N SER A 12 -27.00 30.57 -19.57
CA SER A 12 -27.41 29.23 -19.05
C SER A 12 -26.97 27.88 -19.64
N ILE A 13 -26.18 27.18 -18.80
CA ILE A 13 -26.45 25.90 -18.08
C ILE A 13 -26.78 24.59 -18.85
N CYS A 14 -26.01 23.56 -18.48
CA CYS A 14 -26.25 22.09 -18.43
C CYS A 14 -25.76 21.15 -19.56
N LEU A 15 -24.83 20.27 -19.12
CA LEU A 15 -24.57 18.84 -19.39
C LEU A 15 -24.99 18.13 -20.70
N CYS A 16 -24.00 17.37 -21.20
CA CYS A 16 -24.02 16.02 -21.81
C CYS A 16 -23.97 15.83 -23.34
N MET A 17 -23.10 14.85 -23.70
CA MET A 17 -22.95 14.04 -24.93
C MET A 17 -22.02 14.49 -26.07
N ILE A 18 -20.86 13.80 -26.12
CA ILE A 18 -20.34 12.93 -27.21
C ILE A 18 -20.08 13.52 -28.63
N LEU A 19 -18.78 13.44 -29.00
CA LEU A 19 -18.11 13.19 -30.30
C LEU A 19 -17.88 14.28 -31.37
N LEU A 20 -16.57 14.40 -31.69
CA LEU A 20 -15.91 14.48 -33.02
C LEU A 20 -15.46 15.83 -33.64
N PHE A 21 -14.14 15.85 -33.88
CA PHE A 21 -13.32 16.56 -34.87
C PHE A 21 -13.12 18.08 -34.82
N GLY A 22 -11.84 18.49 -34.84
CA GLY A 22 -11.40 19.76 -35.41
C GLY A 22 -10.20 20.41 -34.73
N MET A 23 -8.98 20.07 -35.18
CA MET A 23 -7.71 20.72 -34.84
C MET A 23 -7.62 22.20 -35.26
N GLY A 24 -6.73 22.95 -34.60
CA GLY A 24 -6.16 24.23 -35.05
C GLY A 24 -6.10 25.26 -33.91
N VAL A 25 -5.14 25.20 -32.97
CA VAL A 25 -3.76 25.77 -33.03
C VAL A 25 -3.84 27.30 -33.29
N GLN A 26 -3.35 28.23 -32.47
CA GLN A 26 -1.98 28.42 -31.95
C GLN A 26 -1.96 29.71 -31.07
N GLN A 27 -1.27 29.79 -29.94
CA GLN A 27 0.01 30.49 -29.67
C GLN A 27 -0.13 31.07 -28.24
N THR A 28 0.84 31.19 -27.34
CA THR A 28 2.30 30.95 -27.22
C THR A 28 2.65 31.35 -25.78
N PHE A 29 3.66 30.75 -25.14
CA PHE A 29 4.86 31.45 -24.65
C PHE A 29 5.87 30.46 -24.02
N ALA A 30 7.03 30.38 -24.69
CA ALA A 30 8.40 30.10 -24.26
C ALA A 30 8.71 29.17 -23.06
N GLU A 31 9.34 28.04 -23.38
CA GLU A 31 10.22 27.22 -22.52
C GLU A 31 11.59 27.05 -23.20
N GLY A 32 12.64 26.96 -22.38
CA GLY A 32 14.01 26.70 -22.80
C GLY A 32 14.42 25.25 -22.51
N GLU A 33 14.90 24.60 -23.57
CA GLU A 33 15.90 23.52 -23.70
C GLU A 33 15.92 22.35 -22.70
N ASN A 34 15.45 21.19 -23.19
CA ASN A 34 15.95 19.85 -22.88
C ASN A 34 16.08 19.06 -24.21
N SER A 35 17.18 18.34 -24.35
CA SER A 35 17.57 17.57 -25.54
C SER A 35 16.99 16.15 -25.52
N GLU A 36 16.13 15.82 -26.48
CA GLU A 36 15.68 14.47 -26.80
C GLU A 36 16.57 13.84 -27.89
N VAL A 37 16.92 12.57 -27.71
CA VAL A 37 17.60 11.74 -28.71
C VAL A 37 16.52 11.01 -29.52
N GLU A 38 16.43 11.35 -30.80
CA GLU A 38 15.50 10.79 -31.78
C GLU A 38 15.73 9.30 -32.02
N LYS A 39 14.65 8.51 -31.93
CA LYS A 39 14.50 7.25 -32.67
C LYS A 39 14.13 7.60 -34.10
N SER A 40 14.98 7.27 -35.07
CA SER A 40 14.67 7.39 -36.50
C SER A 40 14.06 6.08 -37.02
N GLU A 41 12.78 6.11 -37.38
CA GLU A 41 12.13 5.12 -38.25
C GLU A 41 12.48 5.42 -39.71
N GLU A 42 12.88 4.40 -40.48
CA GLU A 42 13.08 4.51 -41.93
C GLU A 42 11.83 4.01 -42.68
N ILE A 43 11.39 4.84 -43.63
CA ILE A 43 10.23 4.67 -44.50
C ILE A 43 10.65 3.81 -45.71
N ILE A 44 9.88 2.76 -46.02
CA ILE A 44 10.00 2.01 -47.29
C ILE A 44 8.88 2.46 -48.24
N GLN A 45 9.28 2.92 -49.44
CA GLN A 45 8.40 3.09 -50.59
C GLN A 45 8.51 1.87 -51.51
N ASP A 46 7.34 1.31 -51.86
CA ASP A 46 7.16 0.30 -52.89
C ASP A 46 7.47 0.82 -54.30
N GLU A 47 8.13 0.00 -55.12
CA GLU A 47 7.90 -0.04 -56.58
C GLU A 47 7.98 -1.49 -57.10
N GLN A 48 6.98 -1.84 -57.92
CA GLN A 48 6.82 -3.12 -58.62
C GLN A 48 7.66 -3.21 -59.91
N ASP A 49 7.95 -4.48 -60.28
CA ASP A 49 7.87 -5.10 -61.62
C ASP A 49 9.12 -5.76 -62.25
N VAL A 50 9.05 -7.10 -62.27
CA VAL A 50 9.10 -8.02 -63.45
C VAL A 50 10.43 -8.39 -64.16
N ALA A 51 10.64 -9.72 -64.18
CA ALA A 51 11.17 -10.63 -65.24
C ALA A 51 12.64 -11.12 -65.27
N ASP A 52 12.77 -12.43 -65.03
CA ASP A 52 13.44 -13.48 -65.84
C ASP A 52 14.85 -13.28 -66.43
N LYS A 53 15.83 -14.08 -65.97
CA LYS A 53 16.49 -15.19 -66.75
C LYS A 53 17.77 -15.77 -66.10
N ASN A 54 17.71 -17.09 -65.82
CA ASN A 54 18.66 -18.21 -65.98
C ASN A 54 20.14 -18.02 -66.47
N ILE A 55 21.01 -18.94 -65.98
CA ILE A 55 22.34 -19.45 -66.48
C ILE A 55 23.58 -18.89 -65.73
N THR A 56 24.69 -19.58 -65.38
CA THR A 56 25.13 -20.98 -65.13
C THR A 56 26.58 -20.86 -64.59
N ILE A 57 26.91 -21.74 -63.65
CA ILE A 57 28.20 -22.21 -63.06
C ILE A 57 29.49 -22.06 -63.92
N ASP A 58 30.63 -21.64 -63.33
CA ASP A 58 31.95 -22.35 -63.35
C ASP A 58 33.12 -21.63 -62.61
N ASN A 59 33.64 -22.32 -61.56
CA ASN A 59 35.01 -22.66 -61.12
C ASN A 59 36.30 -21.77 -61.26
N GLU A 60 37.16 -21.94 -60.22
CA GLU A 60 38.65 -21.88 -60.13
C GLU A 60 39.40 -20.62 -59.59
N GLN A 61 39.72 -20.65 -58.28
CA GLN A 61 41.02 -20.55 -57.55
C GLN A 61 42.24 -19.72 -58.09
N PRO A 62 43.26 -19.40 -57.26
CA PRO A 62 43.41 -18.42 -56.16
C PRO A 62 44.49 -17.34 -56.42
N ASP A 63 44.53 -16.23 -55.66
CA ASP A 63 45.81 -15.70 -55.14
C ASP A 63 45.63 -14.62 -54.04
N ASN A 64 46.64 -14.56 -53.16
CA ASN A 64 46.76 -13.70 -51.98
C ASN A 64 46.84 -12.20 -52.30
N GLN A 65 46.24 -11.36 -51.45
CA GLN A 65 46.90 -10.17 -50.86
C GLN A 65 46.03 -9.52 -49.75
N GLU A 66 46.68 -9.20 -48.63
CA GLU A 66 46.15 -8.41 -47.52
C GLU A 66 45.92 -6.96 -47.94
N GLU A 67 44.76 -6.38 -47.60
CA GLU A 67 44.67 -4.95 -47.25
C GLU A 67 43.41 -4.65 -46.43
N ASN A 68 43.59 -3.81 -45.41
CA ASN A 68 42.57 -3.31 -44.50
C ASN A 68 41.41 -2.64 -45.26
N THR A 69 40.16 -2.93 -44.88
CA THR A 69 39.04 -2.01 -45.10
C THR A 69 37.92 -2.28 -44.10
N GLU A 70 37.40 -1.20 -43.53
CA GLU A 70 36.17 -1.14 -42.72
C GLU A 70 35.02 -1.84 -43.45
N VAL A 71 34.28 -2.71 -42.74
CA VAL A 71 33.11 -3.39 -43.28
C VAL A 71 31.89 -2.98 -42.47
N SER A 72 30.96 -2.33 -43.15
CA SER A 72 29.57 -2.13 -42.73
C SER A 72 28.84 -3.46 -42.71
N ASP A 73 28.29 -3.86 -41.56
CA ASP A 73 27.47 -5.05 -41.42
C ASP A 73 26.06 -4.79 -42.01
N THR A 74 25.88 -5.10 -43.28
CA THR A 74 24.55 -5.38 -43.84
C THR A 74 24.08 -6.73 -43.32
N GLU A 75 22.98 -6.74 -42.55
CA GLU A 75 22.30 -7.95 -42.09
C GLU A 75 21.90 -8.82 -43.27
N THR A 76 22.59 -9.95 -43.44
CA THR A 76 22.20 -10.97 -44.41
C THR A 76 21.22 -11.90 -43.72
N SER A 77 19.98 -11.94 -44.19
CA SER A 77 18.98 -12.93 -43.79
C SER A 77 19.47 -14.34 -44.18
N GLN A 78 19.89 -15.14 -43.20
CA GLN A 78 20.05 -16.58 -43.42
C GLN A 78 18.66 -17.23 -43.47
N GLU A 79 18.32 -17.83 -44.61
CA GLU A 79 17.22 -18.79 -44.72
C GLU A 79 17.57 -20.01 -43.86
N ASP A 80 16.76 -20.28 -42.83
CA ASP A 80 16.79 -21.52 -42.04
C ASP A 80 16.30 -22.69 -42.91
N SER A 81 17.13 -23.16 -43.86
CA SER A 81 16.87 -24.42 -44.56
C SER A 81 17.27 -25.59 -43.64
N GLU A 82 16.45 -25.90 -42.64
CA GLU A 82 16.66 -27.06 -41.76
C GLU A 82 16.50 -28.36 -42.57
N GLN A 83 17.58 -29.14 -42.69
CA GLN A 83 17.43 -30.56 -43.02
C GLN A 83 16.78 -31.25 -41.82
N GLN A 84 15.51 -31.65 -41.96
CA GLN A 84 14.76 -32.36 -40.93
C GLN A 84 15.48 -33.65 -40.51
N GLU A 85 16.06 -33.65 -39.32
CA GLU A 85 16.36 -34.89 -38.61
C GLU A 85 15.02 -35.49 -38.16
N VAL A 86 14.44 -36.36 -39.00
CA VAL A 86 13.16 -37.03 -38.71
C VAL A 86 13.41 -38.08 -37.63
N LEU A 87 13.07 -37.76 -36.38
CA LEU A 87 12.76 -38.79 -35.38
C LEU A 87 11.32 -39.23 -35.53
N GLU A 88 11.07 -40.53 -35.39
CA GLU A 88 9.73 -41.11 -35.37
C GLU A 88 8.91 -40.48 -34.23
N ILE A 89 7.91 -39.68 -34.61
CA ILE A 89 6.89 -39.16 -33.71
C ILE A 89 6.16 -40.37 -33.12
N ARG A 90 6.10 -40.51 -31.79
CA ARG A 90 5.31 -41.56 -31.13
C ARG A 90 3.82 -41.24 -31.33
N LYS A 91 3.18 -41.86 -32.34
CA LYS A 91 1.78 -41.55 -32.69
C LYS A 91 0.78 -42.33 -31.83
N ASP A 92 1.17 -43.48 -31.26
CA ASP A 92 0.35 -44.29 -30.35
C ASP A 92 0.97 -44.39 -28.93
N GLU A 93 0.84 -43.32 -28.12
CA GLU A 93 1.21 -43.32 -26.70
C GLU A 93 0.04 -43.84 -25.83
N ILE A 94 0.33 -44.68 -24.83
CA ILE A 94 -0.64 -45.00 -23.77
C ILE A 94 -0.96 -43.70 -23.06
N ILE A 95 -2.24 -43.32 -23.05
CA ILE A 95 -2.66 -42.10 -22.38
C ILE A 95 -2.64 -42.31 -20.88
N THR A 96 -1.93 -41.43 -20.21
CA THR A 96 -1.78 -41.37 -18.75
C THR A 96 -2.24 -40.03 -18.20
N SER A 97 -2.81 -40.07 -17.00
CA SER A 97 -3.05 -38.90 -16.18
C SER A 97 -2.10 -38.84 -14.99
N MET A 98 -2.02 -37.66 -14.37
CA MET A 98 -1.18 -37.41 -13.21
C MET A 98 -1.89 -36.53 -12.18
N ASP A 99 -1.75 -36.87 -10.89
CA ASP A 99 -2.19 -36.03 -9.77
C ASP A 99 -1.07 -35.15 -9.18
N GLU A 100 -1.41 -34.32 -8.20
CA GLU A 100 -0.52 -33.33 -7.57
C GLU A 100 0.66 -33.98 -6.82
N ASP A 101 0.52 -35.27 -6.48
CA ASP A 101 1.55 -36.08 -5.84
C ASP A 101 2.36 -36.89 -6.87
N GLY A 102 2.21 -36.63 -8.17
CA GLY A 102 2.93 -37.31 -9.23
C GLY A 102 2.58 -38.80 -9.37
N ASN A 103 1.40 -39.23 -8.90
CA ASN A 103 0.89 -40.58 -9.17
C ASN A 103 0.38 -40.65 -10.60
N ILE A 104 0.74 -41.71 -11.32
CA ILE A 104 0.47 -41.86 -12.75
C ILE A 104 -0.53 -43.00 -12.94
N THR A 105 -1.60 -42.73 -13.69
CA THR A 105 -2.65 -43.72 -14.01
C THR A 105 -2.92 -43.75 -15.51
N GLU A 106 -3.04 -44.94 -16.08
CA GLU A 106 -3.46 -45.11 -17.48
C GLU A 106 -4.96 -44.80 -17.63
N ILE A 107 -5.33 -44.14 -18.73
CA ILE A 107 -6.70 -43.82 -19.10
C ILE A 107 -7.01 -44.32 -20.51
N GLU A 108 -8.24 -44.78 -20.73
CA GLU A 108 -8.67 -45.31 -22.02
C GLU A 108 -8.90 -44.19 -23.04
N SER A 109 -8.56 -44.46 -24.30
CA SER A 109 -8.81 -43.54 -25.41
C SER A 109 -10.29 -43.47 -25.75
N GLU A 110 -10.85 -42.26 -25.77
CA GLU A 110 -12.27 -42.03 -26.06
C GLU A 110 -12.48 -40.72 -26.84
N ASN A 111 -13.49 -40.72 -27.72
CA ASN A 111 -13.88 -39.56 -28.50
C ASN A 111 -14.62 -38.53 -27.61
N GLY A 112 -14.23 -37.26 -27.72
CA GLY A 112 -14.82 -36.14 -26.97
C GLY A 112 -15.59 -35.14 -27.83
N THR A 113 -16.09 -35.55 -28.99
CA THR A 113 -16.90 -34.71 -29.89
C THR A 113 -18.30 -34.48 -29.30
N LEU A 114 -18.77 -33.24 -29.29
CA LEU A 114 -20.17 -32.93 -28.95
C LEU A 114 -21.09 -33.24 -30.13
N GLU A 115 -22.25 -33.84 -29.87
CA GLU A 115 -23.29 -34.03 -30.88
C GLU A 115 -23.76 -32.65 -31.40
N ASP A 116 -24.01 -32.56 -32.71
CA ASP A 116 -24.44 -31.32 -33.37
C ASP A 116 -25.89 -30.97 -32.95
N GLU A 117 -26.05 -30.39 -31.75
CA GLU A 117 -27.30 -29.84 -31.28
C GLU A 117 -27.52 -28.49 -31.99
N GLY A 118 -28.14 -28.55 -33.17
CA GLY A 118 -28.36 -27.41 -34.06
C GLY A 118 -28.58 -26.08 -33.33
N ILE A 119 -27.82 -25.06 -33.77
CA ILE A 119 -27.72 -23.69 -33.25
C ILE A 119 -28.92 -23.27 -32.37
N SER A 120 -28.77 -23.44 -31.06
CA SER A 120 -29.59 -22.72 -30.09
C SER A 120 -29.15 -21.26 -30.11
N LEU A 121 -29.83 -20.44 -30.93
CA LEU A 121 -29.76 -18.99 -30.84
C LEU A 121 -30.36 -18.57 -29.49
N LEU A 122 -29.53 -18.54 -28.45
CA LEU A 122 -29.84 -17.82 -27.22
C LEU A 122 -29.31 -16.39 -27.38
N ASP A 123 -30.24 -15.45 -27.47
CA ASP A 123 -29.99 -14.02 -27.55
C ASP A 123 -29.20 -13.52 -26.32
N GLY A 124 -27.94 -13.15 -26.53
CA GLY A 124 -27.06 -12.47 -25.57
C GLY A 124 -25.62 -12.52 -26.08
N GLU A 125 -24.91 -11.38 -26.06
CA GLU A 125 -23.53 -11.15 -26.54
C GLU A 125 -22.68 -12.37 -26.94
N SER A 126 -22.23 -12.40 -28.21
CA SER A 126 -21.20 -13.29 -28.79
C SER A 126 -20.33 -14.03 -27.75
N SER A 127 -20.73 -15.24 -27.35
CA SER A 127 -19.97 -16.09 -26.45
C SER A 127 -18.64 -16.52 -27.07
N ALA A 128 -17.58 -16.52 -26.26
CA ALA A 128 -16.26 -17.02 -26.68
C ALA A 128 -16.33 -18.48 -27.11
N LYS A 129 -15.42 -18.88 -28.00
CA LYS A 129 -15.32 -20.25 -28.52
C LYS A 129 -13.98 -20.89 -28.12
N ILE A 130 -13.98 -22.21 -28.12
CA ILE A 130 -12.79 -23.05 -27.94
C ILE A 130 -12.61 -23.99 -29.13
N VAL A 131 -11.41 -24.54 -29.27
CA VAL A 131 -11.09 -25.61 -30.23
C VAL A 131 -10.91 -26.91 -29.45
N ASN A 132 -11.69 -27.93 -29.81
CA ASN A 132 -11.61 -29.27 -29.27
C ASN A 132 -10.80 -30.16 -30.23
N PHE A 133 -9.63 -30.61 -29.80
CA PHE A 133 -8.82 -31.57 -30.57
C PHE A 133 -9.25 -33.03 -30.34
N ASN A 134 -10.07 -33.33 -29.33
CA ASN A 134 -10.56 -34.69 -29.06
C ASN A 134 -11.73 -35.06 -29.99
N THR A 135 -11.48 -35.02 -31.30
CA THR A 135 -12.42 -35.46 -32.34
C THR A 135 -12.23 -36.93 -32.74
N LYS A 136 -11.06 -37.49 -32.41
CA LYS A 136 -10.61 -38.84 -32.79
C LYS A 136 -9.93 -39.57 -31.62
N GLY A 137 -10.33 -39.25 -30.38
CA GLY A 137 -9.69 -39.80 -29.19
C GLY A 137 -8.24 -39.35 -29.07
N SER A 138 -7.37 -40.28 -28.66
CA SER A 138 -5.95 -40.06 -28.44
C SER A 138 -5.10 -39.91 -29.72
N ALA A 139 -5.70 -39.82 -30.90
CA ALA A 139 -4.95 -39.66 -32.14
C ALA A 139 -4.19 -38.31 -32.18
N VAL A 140 -3.02 -38.30 -32.80
CA VAL A 140 -2.23 -37.07 -32.99
C VAL A 140 -2.82 -36.23 -34.12
N THR A 141 -2.89 -34.92 -33.91
CA THR A 141 -3.26 -33.91 -34.89
C THR A 141 -2.05 -33.02 -35.19
N GLU A 142 -1.74 -32.85 -36.47
CA GLU A 142 -0.66 -32.00 -36.97
C GLU A 142 -1.18 -30.57 -37.21
N TYR A 143 -0.34 -29.57 -36.95
CA TYR A 143 -0.62 -28.15 -37.17
C TYR A 143 0.64 -27.42 -37.63
N GLN A 144 0.47 -26.20 -38.15
CA GLN A 144 1.59 -25.30 -38.43
C GLN A 144 1.59 -24.15 -37.44
N GLU A 145 2.74 -23.84 -36.87
CA GLU A 145 2.93 -22.70 -35.97
C GLU A 145 2.71 -21.39 -36.75
N TYR A 146 1.91 -20.49 -36.17
CA TYR A 146 1.55 -19.23 -36.79
C TYR A 146 2.66 -18.19 -36.60
N GLY A 147 3.29 -17.79 -37.71
CA GLY A 147 4.35 -16.77 -37.70
C GLY A 147 5.69 -17.32 -38.17
N THR A 148 6.02 -18.56 -37.76
CA THR A 148 7.23 -19.26 -38.23
C THR A 148 6.96 -20.25 -39.35
N GLY A 149 5.75 -20.83 -39.40
CA GLY A 149 5.41 -21.94 -40.30
C GLY A 149 6.02 -23.28 -39.88
N TYR A 150 6.63 -23.38 -38.70
CA TYR A 150 7.20 -24.63 -38.22
C TYR A 150 6.11 -25.69 -38.00
N ASP A 151 6.40 -26.93 -38.41
CA ASP A 151 5.50 -28.05 -38.19
C ASP A 151 5.43 -28.43 -36.69
N GLY A 152 4.20 -28.60 -36.20
CA GLY A 152 3.89 -28.99 -34.84
C GLY A 152 2.84 -30.10 -34.78
N TYR A 153 2.70 -30.71 -33.61
CA TYR A 153 1.73 -31.78 -33.38
C TYR A 153 1.26 -31.82 -31.93
N THR A 154 0.03 -32.30 -31.71
CA THR A 154 -0.54 -32.50 -30.38
C THR A 154 -1.45 -33.73 -30.33
N ASN A 155 -1.58 -34.35 -29.16
CA ASN A 155 -2.52 -35.43 -28.93
C ASN A 155 -3.95 -34.90 -28.75
N GLY A 156 -4.94 -35.52 -29.42
CA GLY A 156 -6.33 -35.08 -29.37
C GLY A 156 -6.94 -35.03 -27.97
N MET A 157 -6.70 -36.05 -27.15
CA MET A 157 -7.22 -36.09 -25.77
C MET A 157 -6.50 -35.12 -24.86
N TYR A 158 -5.17 -35.04 -24.90
CA TYR A 158 -4.47 -34.10 -24.03
C TYR A 158 -4.67 -32.63 -24.44
N GLY A 159 -4.92 -32.37 -25.72
CA GLY A 159 -5.28 -31.06 -26.26
C GLY A 159 -6.79 -30.84 -26.36
N ALA A 160 -7.61 -31.50 -25.53
CA ALA A 160 -9.07 -31.47 -25.67
C ALA A 160 -9.70 -30.07 -25.63
N ASP A 161 -9.02 -29.08 -25.05
CA ASP A 161 -9.45 -27.69 -25.12
C ASP A 161 -8.28 -26.73 -25.43
N ALA A 162 -8.53 -25.82 -26.35
CA ALA A 162 -7.64 -24.74 -26.77
C ALA A 162 -8.46 -23.46 -27.03
N ALA A 163 -7.85 -22.28 -26.93
CA ALA A 163 -8.53 -21.04 -27.31
C ALA A 163 -8.75 -20.97 -28.82
N TYR A 164 -9.97 -20.65 -29.27
CA TYR A 164 -10.25 -20.35 -30.68
C TYR A 164 -9.97 -18.88 -30.97
N LEU A 165 -9.06 -18.62 -31.92
CA LEU A 165 -8.60 -17.28 -32.27
C LEU A 165 -9.17 -16.78 -33.60
N GLY A 166 -9.98 -17.60 -34.29
CA GLY A 166 -10.55 -17.27 -35.59
C GLY A 166 -10.13 -18.28 -36.67
N ASP A 167 -10.34 -17.90 -37.92
CA ASP A 167 -9.92 -18.66 -39.10
C ASP A 167 -8.91 -17.84 -39.90
N GLU A 168 -7.84 -18.50 -40.35
CA GLU A 168 -6.74 -17.89 -41.08
C GLU A 168 -6.34 -18.83 -42.23
N ASN A 169 -6.32 -18.34 -43.47
CA ASN A 169 -5.99 -19.14 -44.66
C ASN A 169 -6.80 -20.46 -44.79
N GLY A 170 -8.07 -20.45 -44.39
CA GLY A 170 -8.95 -21.63 -44.42
C GLY A 170 -8.64 -22.69 -43.35
N LYS A 171 -7.78 -22.36 -42.38
CA LYS A 171 -7.44 -23.17 -41.22
C LYS A 171 -7.98 -22.52 -39.94
N VAL A 172 -8.28 -23.33 -38.93
CA VAL A 172 -8.64 -22.86 -37.60
C VAL A 172 -7.38 -22.37 -36.90
N LYS A 173 -7.39 -21.12 -36.41
CA LYS A 173 -6.32 -20.53 -35.60
C LYS A 173 -6.61 -20.76 -34.13
N PHE A 174 -5.65 -21.28 -33.37
CA PHE A 174 -5.85 -21.64 -31.97
C PHE A 174 -4.65 -21.26 -31.09
N MET A 175 -4.86 -21.18 -29.77
CA MET A 175 -3.77 -21.21 -28.78
C MET A 175 -3.90 -22.43 -27.84
N LEU A 176 -2.84 -23.24 -27.75
CA LEU A 176 -2.77 -24.43 -26.89
C LEU A 176 -1.38 -24.52 -26.26
N SER A 177 -1.26 -24.53 -24.93
CA SER A 177 0.03 -24.70 -24.24
C SER A 177 1.13 -23.79 -24.80
N GLY A 178 0.81 -22.50 -24.90
CA GLY A 178 1.68 -21.42 -25.38
C GLY A 178 1.76 -21.24 -26.90
N VAL A 179 1.54 -22.29 -27.69
CA VAL A 179 1.69 -22.19 -29.16
C VAL A 179 0.46 -21.59 -29.80
N ILE A 180 0.66 -20.70 -30.78
CA ILE A 180 -0.40 -20.31 -31.73
C ILE A 180 -0.23 -21.15 -32.98
N GLY A 181 -1.26 -21.91 -33.34
CA GLY A 181 -1.21 -22.83 -34.47
C GLY A 181 -2.35 -22.64 -35.46
N LEU A 182 -2.14 -23.16 -36.66
CA LEU A 182 -3.11 -23.29 -37.74
C LEU A 182 -3.36 -24.78 -38.01
N VAL A 183 -4.60 -25.22 -37.79
CA VAL A 183 -5.03 -26.62 -37.97
C VAL A 183 -6.15 -26.74 -39.00
N ASN A 184 -6.17 -27.86 -39.72
CA ASN A 184 -7.23 -28.11 -40.70
C ASN A 184 -8.59 -28.24 -39.97
N PRO A 185 -9.65 -27.55 -40.44
CA PRO A 185 -10.95 -27.57 -39.74
C PRO A 185 -11.58 -28.96 -39.60
N GLY A 186 -11.25 -29.91 -40.49
CA GLY A 186 -11.74 -31.29 -40.41
C GLY A 186 -11.07 -32.15 -39.33
N GLU A 187 -10.01 -31.64 -38.69
CA GLU A 187 -9.26 -32.35 -37.64
C GLU A 187 -9.74 -31.97 -36.22
N VAL A 188 -10.50 -30.89 -36.08
CA VAL A 188 -10.90 -30.30 -34.79
C VAL A 188 -12.38 -29.91 -34.80
N GLN A 189 -12.97 -29.67 -33.63
CA GLN A 189 -14.32 -29.13 -33.48
C GLN A 189 -14.25 -27.75 -32.82
N VAL A 190 -14.85 -26.72 -33.42
CA VAL A 190 -15.01 -25.41 -32.77
C VAL A 190 -16.30 -25.42 -31.97
N VAL A 191 -16.22 -25.11 -30.69
CA VAL A 191 -17.31 -25.28 -29.72
C VAL A 191 -17.54 -23.98 -28.96
N ASP A 192 -18.80 -23.65 -28.69
CA ASP A 192 -19.13 -22.56 -27.78
C ASP A 192 -18.70 -22.91 -26.35
N ILE A 193 -18.06 -21.98 -25.66
CA ILE A 193 -17.54 -22.23 -24.31
C ILE A 193 -18.62 -22.67 -23.30
N ASN A 194 -19.90 -22.37 -23.55
CA ASN A 194 -21.01 -22.76 -22.68
C ASN A 194 -21.57 -24.15 -22.99
N GLN A 195 -21.18 -24.76 -24.11
CA GLN A 195 -21.52 -26.15 -24.46
C GLN A 195 -20.55 -27.17 -23.85
N ALA A 196 -19.35 -26.72 -23.45
CA ALA A 196 -18.37 -27.58 -22.78
C ALA A 196 -18.74 -27.83 -21.31
N SER A 197 -18.77 -29.10 -20.90
CA SER A 197 -18.95 -29.52 -19.51
C SER A 197 -17.70 -29.27 -18.64
N SER A 198 -16.52 -29.17 -19.25
CA SER A 198 -15.25 -28.85 -18.58
C SER A 198 -14.30 -28.10 -19.51
N LEU A 199 -13.43 -27.30 -18.91
CA LEU A 199 -12.34 -26.58 -19.56
C LEU A 199 -11.13 -26.61 -18.65
N SER A 200 -9.93 -26.72 -19.21
CA SER A 200 -8.71 -26.67 -18.42
C SER A 200 -8.60 -25.31 -17.71
N TYR A 201 -8.26 -25.35 -16.42
CA TYR A 201 -8.19 -24.14 -15.58
C TYR A 201 -7.15 -24.28 -14.47
N TYR A 202 -6.67 -23.15 -13.99
CA TYR A 202 -5.80 -23.03 -12.84
C TYR A 202 -6.58 -22.63 -11.59
N THR A 203 -6.22 -23.18 -10.44
CA THR A 203 -6.79 -22.79 -9.16
C THR A 203 -5.74 -22.75 -8.07
N VAL A 204 -5.92 -21.87 -7.10
CA VAL A 204 -5.03 -21.80 -5.94
C VAL A 204 -5.58 -22.70 -4.84
N SER A 205 -4.77 -23.66 -4.39
CA SER A 205 -5.11 -24.54 -3.27
C SER A 205 -3.92 -24.63 -2.31
N ASN A 206 -4.15 -24.28 -1.04
CA ASN A 206 -3.13 -24.26 0.02
C ASN A 206 -1.88 -23.46 -0.39
N GLY A 207 -2.08 -22.29 -1.01
CA GLY A 207 -0.99 -21.45 -1.52
C GLY A 207 -0.19 -22.06 -2.68
N ARG A 208 -0.70 -23.09 -3.35
CA ARG A 208 -0.11 -23.72 -4.56
C ARG A 208 -0.98 -23.45 -5.77
N LEU A 209 -0.37 -23.21 -6.93
CA LEU A 209 -1.08 -23.06 -8.19
C LEU A 209 -1.27 -24.44 -8.83
N ILE A 210 -2.51 -24.89 -8.94
CA ILE A 210 -2.88 -26.21 -9.45
C ILE A 210 -3.53 -26.07 -10.83
N HIS A 211 -3.02 -26.76 -11.83
CA HIS A 211 -3.62 -26.86 -13.16
C HIS A 211 -4.51 -28.10 -13.27
N LYS A 212 -5.81 -27.90 -13.42
CA LYS A 212 -6.79 -28.95 -13.69
C LYS A 212 -6.98 -29.07 -15.20
N ILE A 213 -6.64 -30.23 -15.76
CA ILE A 213 -6.60 -30.45 -17.21
C ILE A 213 -7.75 -31.37 -17.62
N THR A 214 -8.59 -30.91 -18.54
CA THR A 214 -9.61 -31.76 -19.17
C THR A 214 -9.01 -32.55 -20.33
N THR A 215 -9.45 -33.79 -20.49
CA THR A 215 -9.13 -34.61 -21.68
C THR A 215 -10.38 -34.93 -22.51
N ASN A 216 -11.54 -34.48 -22.05
CA ASN A 216 -12.82 -34.68 -22.71
C ASN A 216 -13.80 -33.61 -22.24
N ILE A 217 -14.01 -32.60 -23.07
CA ILE A 217 -14.88 -31.44 -22.76
C ILE A 217 -16.35 -31.83 -22.55
N THR A 218 -16.77 -33.03 -22.95
CA THR A 218 -18.14 -33.53 -22.73
C THR A 218 -18.38 -33.98 -21.29
N LYS A 219 -17.31 -34.23 -20.52
CA LYS A 219 -17.37 -34.72 -19.14
C LYS A 219 -16.98 -33.61 -18.16
N ALA A 220 -17.66 -33.54 -17.02
CA ALA A 220 -17.36 -32.59 -15.93
C ALA A 220 -16.17 -33.04 -15.05
N SER A 221 -15.23 -33.82 -15.60
CA SER A 221 -14.11 -34.43 -14.89
C SER A 221 -12.77 -34.00 -15.48
N TYR A 222 -11.75 -33.87 -14.63
CA TYR A 222 -10.39 -33.52 -15.00
C TYR A 222 -9.50 -34.74 -14.87
N ALA A 223 -8.85 -35.14 -15.95
CA ALA A 223 -8.03 -36.34 -15.93
C ALA A 223 -6.76 -36.10 -15.11
N SER A 224 -6.10 -34.95 -15.30
CA SER A 224 -4.87 -34.58 -14.58
C SER A 224 -5.07 -33.36 -13.70
N SER A 225 -4.32 -33.32 -12.60
CA SER A 225 -4.25 -32.23 -11.65
C SER A 225 -2.78 -32.00 -11.31
N LEU A 226 -2.19 -30.92 -11.79
CA LEU A 226 -0.74 -30.70 -11.72
C LEU A 226 -0.42 -29.55 -10.78
N ASP A 227 0.53 -29.75 -9.88
CA ASP A 227 1.03 -28.72 -8.99
C ASP A 227 2.17 -27.95 -9.67
N ASN A 228 1.89 -26.71 -10.05
CA ASN A 228 2.80 -25.87 -10.82
C ASN A 228 3.71 -24.99 -9.94
N GLY A 229 3.58 -25.07 -8.60
CA GLY A 229 4.44 -24.31 -7.70
C GLY A 229 3.69 -23.45 -6.71
N PRO A 230 4.40 -22.63 -5.91
CA PRO A 230 3.78 -21.60 -5.09
C PRO A 230 2.89 -20.71 -5.94
N ALA A 231 1.68 -20.44 -5.45
CA ALA A 231 0.76 -19.53 -6.11
C ALA A 231 1.30 -18.09 -6.06
N PRO A 232 1.31 -17.37 -7.19
CA PRO A 232 1.62 -15.95 -7.18
C PRO A 232 0.61 -15.17 -6.34
N ASN A 233 1.08 -14.15 -5.61
CA ASN A 233 0.25 -13.38 -4.67
C ASN A 233 -0.93 -12.62 -5.31
N TYR A 234 -0.94 -12.46 -6.63
CA TYR A 234 -2.06 -11.84 -7.37
C TYR A 234 -3.19 -12.82 -7.69
N LEU A 235 -3.00 -14.13 -7.45
CA LEU A 235 -4.05 -15.13 -7.54
C LEU A 235 -4.61 -15.42 -6.14
N GLN A 236 -5.93 -15.47 -6.03
CA GLN A 236 -6.64 -15.68 -4.77
C GLN A 236 -6.84 -17.18 -4.50
N GLU A 237 -6.73 -17.56 -3.22
CA GLU A 237 -7.05 -18.90 -2.72
C GLU A 237 -8.45 -19.33 -3.18
N SER A 238 -8.60 -20.57 -3.67
CA SER A 238 -9.81 -21.10 -4.28
C SER A 238 -10.34 -20.36 -5.52
N GLY A 239 -9.58 -19.41 -6.08
CA GLY A 239 -9.91 -18.76 -7.35
C GLY A 239 -9.80 -19.73 -8.54
N THR A 240 -10.57 -19.47 -9.60
CA THR A 240 -10.54 -20.23 -10.86
C THR A 240 -10.10 -19.32 -12.00
N TYR A 241 -9.05 -19.72 -12.72
CA TYR A 241 -8.38 -18.92 -13.71
C TYR A 241 -8.14 -19.69 -15.02
N TYR A 242 -8.21 -19.02 -16.16
CA TYR A 242 -7.98 -19.59 -17.47
C TYR A 242 -6.72 -19.00 -18.09
N SER A 243 -5.92 -19.86 -18.72
CA SER A 243 -4.70 -19.48 -19.41
C SER A 243 -4.28 -20.60 -20.37
N TYR A 244 -4.32 -20.36 -21.68
CA TYR A 244 -3.77 -21.29 -22.67
C TYR A 244 -2.29 -21.04 -23.00
N ASP A 245 -1.68 -19.98 -22.46
CA ASP A 245 -0.22 -19.77 -22.53
C ASP A 245 0.52 -20.24 -21.27
N GLY A 246 -0.20 -20.43 -20.16
CA GLY A 246 0.36 -20.86 -18.88
C GLY A 246 1.07 -19.73 -18.11
N HIS A 247 0.98 -18.48 -18.59
CA HIS A 247 1.72 -17.33 -18.08
C HIS A 247 0.82 -16.19 -17.59
N TYR A 248 -0.27 -15.94 -18.32
CA TYR A 248 -1.19 -14.85 -18.06
C TYR A 248 -2.59 -15.39 -17.74
N PHE A 249 -3.16 -14.94 -16.64
CA PHE A 249 -4.38 -15.52 -16.07
C PHE A 249 -5.60 -14.60 -16.22
N TYR A 250 -6.75 -15.20 -16.53
CA TYR A 250 -8.02 -14.52 -16.72
C TYR A 250 -9.13 -15.22 -15.92
N THR A 251 -10.13 -14.47 -15.48
CA THR A 251 -11.33 -15.04 -14.86
C THR A 251 -12.30 -15.56 -15.94
N ARG A 252 -13.31 -16.35 -15.54
CA ARG A 252 -14.36 -16.82 -16.46
C ARG A 252 -15.05 -15.67 -17.19
N GLU A 253 -15.34 -14.59 -16.47
CA GLU A 253 -16.01 -13.40 -17.00
C GLU A 253 -15.18 -12.69 -18.06
N ASN A 254 -13.85 -12.75 -17.93
CA ASN A 254 -12.89 -12.15 -18.87
C ASN A 254 -12.36 -13.14 -19.92
N PHE A 255 -13.00 -14.30 -20.10
CA PHE A 255 -12.52 -15.28 -21.08
C PHE A 255 -12.56 -14.72 -22.51
N SER A 256 -13.60 -13.96 -22.90
CA SER A 256 -13.61 -13.29 -24.21
C SER A 256 -12.48 -12.26 -24.34
N LYS A 257 -12.11 -11.60 -23.24
CA LYS A 257 -10.98 -10.65 -23.20
C LYS A 257 -9.62 -11.34 -23.36
N MET A 258 -9.47 -12.56 -22.85
CA MET A 258 -8.31 -13.39 -23.14
C MET A 258 -8.17 -13.65 -24.64
N ILE A 259 -9.28 -13.96 -25.33
CA ILE A 259 -9.27 -14.17 -26.79
C ILE A 259 -8.92 -12.87 -27.54
N ASP A 260 -9.50 -11.73 -27.12
CA ASP A 260 -9.17 -10.41 -27.67
C ASP A 260 -7.66 -10.11 -27.53
N ASP A 261 -7.11 -10.31 -26.32
CA ASP A 261 -5.70 -10.09 -26.01
C ASP A 261 -4.78 -11.01 -26.82
N TYR A 262 -5.15 -12.29 -26.96
CA TYR A 262 -4.38 -13.26 -27.76
C TYR A 262 -4.33 -12.87 -29.24
N ASN A 263 -5.46 -12.41 -29.80
CA ASN A 263 -5.51 -11.92 -31.17
C ASN A 263 -4.77 -10.60 -31.38
N GLY A 264 -4.76 -9.73 -30.37
CA GLY A 264 -4.05 -8.45 -30.40
C GLY A 264 -2.55 -8.54 -30.12
N GLY A 265 -2.05 -9.70 -29.69
CA GLY A 265 -0.65 -9.83 -29.23
C GLY A 265 -0.39 -9.05 -27.94
N THR A 266 -1.40 -8.83 -27.10
CA THR A 266 -1.32 -8.08 -25.83
C THR A 266 -1.72 -8.98 -24.66
N ARG A 267 -1.57 -8.50 -23.42
CA ARG A 267 -2.06 -9.16 -22.19
C ARG A 267 -2.69 -8.16 -21.22
N THR A 268 -3.20 -7.06 -21.76
CA THR A 268 -3.67 -5.89 -21.02
C THR A 268 -4.85 -6.18 -20.08
N ASN A 269 -5.64 -7.22 -20.37
CA ASN A 269 -6.80 -7.61 -19.56
C ASN A 269 -6.47 -8.79 -18.63
N ALA A 270 -5.24 -9.31 -18.64
CA ALA A 270 -4.80 -10.35 -17.71
C ALA A 270 -4.70 -9.79 -16.29
N ILE A 271 -4.95 -10.64 -15.30
CA ILE A 271 -4.75 -10.32 -13.87
C ILE A 271 -3.31 -9.88 -13.59
N ASN A 272 -2.37 -10.40 -14.36
CA ASN A 272 -0.93 -10.21 -14.20
C ASN A 272 -0.27 -9.69 -15.49
N ALA A 273 -0.90 -8.70 -16.14
CA ALA A 273 -0.44 -8.10 -17.40
C ALA A 273 1.06 -7.73 -17.41
N ASP A 274 1.57 -7.14 -16.33
CA ASP A 274 2.97 -6.68 -16.25
C ASP A 274 3.94 -7.73 -15.70
N ASN A 275 3.41 -8.76 -15.03
CA ASN A 275 4.17 -9.75 -14.25
C ASN A 275 3.78 -11.18 -14.63
N PRO A 276 4.23 -11.70 -15.79
CA PRO A 276 3.91 -13.04 -16.23
C PRO A 276 4.42 -14.10 -15.25
N TYR A 277 3.62 -15.14 -15.06
CA TYR A 277 4.03 -16.30 -14.29
C TYR A 277 4.86 -17.24 -15.15
N TYR A 278 5.93 -17.82 -14.60
CA TYR A 278 6.62 -18.96 -15.22
C TYR A 278 6.76 -20.06 -14.19
N ASN A 279 6.20 -21.25 -14.48
CA ASN A 279 6.41 -22.43 -13.64
C ASN A 279 7.90 -22.77 -13.62
N TYR A 280 8.54 -22.56 -12.47
CA TYR A 280 10.00 -22.54 -12.35
C TYR A 280 10.66 -23.80 -12.92
N PHE A 281 10.23 -25.00 -12.52
CA PHE A 281 10.87 -26.23 -13.01
C PHE A 281 10.49 -26.58 -14.46
N GLN A 282 9.41 -26.03 -15.00
CA GLN A 282 9.06 -26.16 -16.42
C GLN A 282 9.98 -25.31 -17.30
N TYR A 283 10.36 -24.12 -16.83
CA TYR A 283 11.18 -23.16 -17.58
C TYR A 283 12.63 -23.07 -17.13
N LEU A 284 13.04 -23.81 -16.10
CA LEU A 284 14.44 -23.90 -15.66
C LEU A 284 15.27 -24.65 -16.72
N PRO A 285 16.28 -24.02 -17.33
CA PRO A 285 17.20 -24.72 -18.22
C PRO A 285 17.83 -25.93 -17.56
N LEU A 286 17.89 -27.04 -18.29
CA LEU A 286 18.49 -28.30 -17.83
C LEU A 286 19.99 -28.17 -17.56
N ARG A 287 20.61 -27.05 -17.94
CA ARG A 287 21.98 -26.65 -17.56
C ARG A 287 22.09 -26.09 -16.14
N SER A 288 21.02 -26.11 -15.36
CA SER A 288 21.06 -25.98 -13.90
C SER A 288 21.67 -27.21 -13.24
N LYS A 289 22.01 -27.09 -11.95
CA LYS A 289 22.55 -28.19 -11.15
C LYS A 289 21.72 -28.33 -9.87
N THR A 290 21.20 -29.53 -9.61
CA THR A 290 20.64 -29.82 -8.28
C THR A 290 21.76 -30.08 -7.27
N ALA A 291 21.57 -29.55 -6.06
CA ALA A 291 22.39 -29.78 -4.88
C ALA A 291 21.89 -30.97 -4.02
N TYR A 292 20.74 -31.57 -4.35
CA TYR A 292 20.26 -32.75 -3.63
C TYR A 292 21.23 -33.92 -3.75
N THR A 293 21.45 -34.58 -2.62
CA THR A 293 22.35 -35.72 -2.51
C THR A 293 21.70 -37.01 -3.04
N THR A 294 22.53 -38.01 -3.34
CA THR A 294 22.08 -39.36 -3.72
C THR A 294 21.08 -39.93 -2.72
N ASP A 295 21.33 -39.76 -1.42
CA ASP A 295 20.48 -40.33 -0.37
C ASP A 295 19.12 -39.63 -0.31
N GLN A 296 19.09 -38.30 -0.40
CA GLN A 296 17.83 -37.55 -0.46
C GLN A 296 16.96 -38.01 -1.64
N LEU A 297 17.52 -38.05 -2.85
CA LEU A 297 16.77 -38.43 -4.03
C LEU A 297 16.35 -39.91 -4.00
N ASN A 298 17.22 -40.82 -3.55
CA ASN A 298 16.86 -42.23 -3.40
C ASN A 298 15.78 -42.45 -2.35
N ASN A 299 15.75 -41.65 -1.27
CA ASN A 299 14.68 -41.74 -0.27
C ASN A 299 13.32 -41.43 -0.89
N VAL A 300 13.22 -40.39 -1.71
CA VAL A 300 11.97 -40.05 -2.40
C VAL A 300 11.60 -41.11 -3.43
N LEU A 301 12.57 -41.56 -4.25
CA LEU A 301 12.34 -42.64 -5.22
C LEU A 301 11.82 -43.91 -4.54
N ASN A 302 12.49 -44.37 -3.48
CA ASN A 302 12.11 -45.59 -2.77
C ASN A 302 10.74 -45.45 -2.09
N SER A 303 10.42 -44.27 -1.56
CA SER A 303 9.10 -43.96 -1.01
C SER A 303 8.00 -44.07 -2.08
N LYS A 304 8.17 -43.45 -3.25
CA LYS A 304 7.20 -43.52 -4.36
C LYS A 304 7.09 -44.91 -4.98
N ILE A 305 8.19 -45.65 -5.05
CA ILE A 305 8.19 -47.04 -5.51
C ILE A 305 7.40 -47.94 -4.53
N ALA A 306 7.47 -47.64 -3.23
CA ALA A 306 6.71 -48.31 -2.17
C ALA A 306 6.86 -49.85 -2.17
N GLY A 307 8.09 -50.34 -2.39
CA GLY A 307 8.41 -51.77 -2.40
C GLY A 307 7.99 -52.54 -3.66
N ARG A 308 7.42 -51.86 -4.66
CA ARG A 308 7.19 -52.44 -5.99
C ARG A 308 8.52 -52.72 -6.68
N THR A 309 8.57 -53.73 -7.54
CA THR A 309 9.72 -53.93 -8.42
C THR A 309 9.84 -52.73 -9.36
N SER A 310 10.96 -52.00 -9.32
CA SER A 310 11.19 -50.82 -10.16
C SER A 310 12.62 -50.76 -10.67
N ALA A 311 12.78 -50.39 -11.94
CA ALA A 311 14.08 -50.10 -12.56
C ALA A 311 14.73 -48.80 -12.04
N MET A 312 13.99 -47.93 -11.34
CA MET A 312 14.52 -46.68 -10.75
C MET A 312 15.04 -46.85 -9.31
N THR A 313 14.92 -48.04 -8.73
CA THR A 313 15.37 -48.33 -7.36
C THR A 313 16.84 -47.99 -7.19
N ASN A 314 17.17 -47.09 -6.26
CA ASN A 314 18.52 -46.63 -5.94
C ASN A 314 19.32 -46.02 -7.13
N MET A 315 18.65 -45.49 -8.16
CA MET A 315 19.32 -44.98 -9.36
C MET A 315 19.79 -43.52 -9.26
N ALA A 316 19.47 -42.76 -8.21
CA ALA A 316 19.75 -41.32 -8.16
C ALA A 316 21.24 -40.97 -8.31
N GLY A 317 22.14 -41.79 -7.75
CA GLY A 317 23.59 -41.58 -7.87
C GLY A 317 24.09 -41.62 -9.32
N THR A 318 23.42 -42.40 -10.18
CA THR A 318 23.74 -42.48 -11.62
C THR A 318 23.37 -41.18 -12.33
N PHE A 319 22.18 -40.64 -12.05
CA PHE A 319 21.74 -39.35 -12.59
C PHE A 319 22.68 -38.22 -12.15
N LEU A 320 23.07 -38.18 -10.87
CA LEU A 320 24.00 -37.17 -10.35
C LEU A 320 25.41 -37.29 -10.96
N ASN A 321 25.88 -38.52 -11.22
CA ASN A 321 27.14 -38.73 -11.92
C ASN A 321 27.11 -38.10 -13.33
N TYR A 322 26.06 -38.39 -14.10
CA TYR A 322 25.93 -37.86 -15.46
C TYR A 322 25.51 -36.39 -15.52
N GLN A 323 24.90 -35.84 -14.48
CA GLN A 323 24.76 -34.38 -14.31
C GLN A 323 26.13 -33.70 -14.29
N ASN A 324 27.05 -34.20 -13.45
CA ASN A 324 28.38 -33.60 -13.34
C ASN A 324 29.22 -33.77 -14.61
N GLN A 325 28.98 -34.82 -15.41
CA GLN A 325 29.74 -35.08 -16.63
C GLN A 325 29.16 -34.36 -17.86
N TYR A 326 27.84 -34.44 -18.06
CA TYR A 326 27.18 -33.97 -19.28
C TYR A 326 26.33 -32.71 -19.05
N GLY A 327 26.28 -32.18 -17.83
CA GLY A 327 25.65 -30.90 -17.51
C GLY A 327 24.14 -30.90 -17.63
N VAL A 328 23.49 -32.02 -17.33
CA VAL A 328 22.03 -32.17 -17.41
C VAL A 328 21.49 -32.31 -15.98
N ASN A 329 20.55 -31.46 -15.59
CA ASN A 329 19.99 -31.44 -14.25
C ASN A 329 19.40 -32.81 -13.87
N ALA A 330 19.98 -33.45 -12.86
CA ALA A 330 19.62 -34.79 -12.42
C ALA A 330 18.19 -34.86 -11.86
N LEU A 331 17.75 -33.82 -11.15
CA LEU A 331 16.42 -33.76 -10.56
C LEU A 331 15.34 -33.70 -11.66
N ILE A 332 15.52 -32.86 -12.68
CA ILE A 332 14.61 -32.79 -13.84
C ILE A 332 14.63 -34.11 -14.62
N ALA A 333 15.81 -34.68 -14.87
CA ALA A 333 15.93 -35.96 -15.58
C ALA A 333 15.26 -37.13 -14.82
N ILE A 334 15.29 -37.11 -13.49
CA ILE A 334 14.53 -38.06 -12.65
C ILE A 334 13.02 -37.85 -12.82
N GLY A 335 12.55 -36.60 -12.87
CA GLY A 335 11.16 -36.28 -13.16
C GLY A 335 10.69 -36.86 -14.49
N VAL A 336 11.49 -36.68 -15.55
CA VAL A 336 11.22 -37.27 -16.88
C VAL A 336 11.20 -38.79 -16.82
N ALA A 337 12.22 -39.41 -16.21
CA ALA A 337 12.25 -40.87 -16.07
C ALA A 337 11.03 -41.41 -15.30
N ALA A 338 10.60 -40.73 -14.23
CA ALA A 338 9.45 -41.12 -13.44
C ALA A 338 8.15 -41.02 -14.26
N ASN A 339 7.95 -39.95 -15.01
CA ASN A 339 6.79 -39.76 -15.88
C ASN A 339 6.73 -40.83 -16.99
N GLU A 340 7.83 -41.04 -17.71
CA GLU A 340 7.91 -41.96 -18.85
C GLU A 340 7.82 -43.45 -18.48
N SER A 341 8.10 -43.80 -17.22
CA SER A 341 8.17 -45.20 -16.77
C SER A 341 7.27 -45.57 -15.60
N ALA A 342 6.36 -44.67 -15.20
CA ALA A 342 5.57 -44.81 -13.98
C ALA A 342 6.45 -45.14 -12.78
N TRP A 343 7.42 -44.26 -12.49
CA TRP A 343 8.43 -44.44 -11.44
C TRP A 343 9.27 -45.75 -11.59
N GLY A 344 9.57 -46.14 -12.83
CA GLY A 344 10.35 -47.32 -13.18
C GLY A 344 9.60 -48.65 -13.09
N THR A 345 8.28 -48.62 -12.87
CA THR A 345 7.47 -49.84 -12.66
C THR A 345 6.86 -50.39 -13.95
N SER A 346 6.87 -49.63 -15.05
CA SER A 346 6.33 -50.07 -16.34
C SER A 346 7.01 -51.34 -16.85
N ASN A 347 6.28 -52.12 -17.66
CA ASN A 347 6.79 -53.37 -18.22
C ASN A 347 8.04 -53.14 -19.10
N ILE A 348 8.07 -52.02 -19.83
CA ILE A 348 9.20 -51.62 -20.67
C ILE A 348 10.41 -51.27 -19.80
N ALA A 349 10.22 -50.47 -18.75
CA ALA A 349 11.31 -50.10 -17.85
C ALA A 349 11.96 -51.32 -17.19
N ARG A 350 11.15 -52.27 -16.70
CA ARG A 350 11.64 -53.47 -16.00
C ARG A 350 12.29 -54.49 -16.93
N ASN A 351 11.71 -54.76 -18.10
CA ASN A 351 12.18 -55.83 -18.97
C ASN A 351 13.20 -55.39 -20.01
N LYS A 352 13.22 -54.10 -20.36
CA LYS A 352 14.12 -53.53 -21.38
C LYS A 352 15.14 -52.55 -20.81
N ASN A 353 15.13 -52.31 -19.50
CA ASN A 353 15.94 -51.27 -18.84
C ASN A 353 15.75 -49.87 -19.47
N ASN A 354 14.56 -49.58 -20.00
CA ASN A 354 14.28 -48.36 -20.75
C ASN A 354 13.34 -47.45 -19.96
N LEU A 355 13.91 -46.47 -19.25
CA LEU A 355 13.17 -45.55 -18.37
C LEU A 355 12.46 -44.41 -19.11
N PHE A 356 12.87 -44.12 -20.35
CA PHE A 356 12.44 -42.92 -21.08
C PHE A 356 11.61 -43.24 -22.33
N GLY A 357 11.27 -44.53 -22.54
CA GLY A 357 10.50 -44.99 -23.69
C GLY A 357 11.17 -44.74 -25.06
N LEU A 358 12.51 -44.70 -25.12
CA LEU A 358 13.26 -44.33 -26.33
C LEU A 358 13.09 -45.38 -27.46
N ASN A 359 12.77 -44.93 -28.68
CA ASN A 359 12.51 -45.68 -29.91
C ASN A 359 11.32 -46.69 -29.86
N ALA A 360 10.27 -46.42 -29.09
CA ALA A 360 9.06 -47.26 -29.11
C ALA A 360 8.11 -46.79 -30.24
N VAL A 361 8.01 -47.52 -31.36
CA VAL A 361 7.15 -47.12 -32.51
C VAL A 361 6.13 -48.19 -32.95
N ASP A 362 4.87 -47.73 -33.01
CA ASP A 362 3.57 -48.02 -33.66
C ASP A 362 3.05 -49.42 -34.08
N THR A 363 3.77 -50.54 -33.95
CA THR A 363 3.08 -51.86 -34.19
C THR A 363 3.18 -52.88 -33.08
N SER A 364 3.96 -52.59 -32.03
CA SER A 364 4.03 -53.35 -30.78
C SER A 364 5.02 -52.67 -29.82
N PRO A 365 4.56 -51.91 -28.81
CA PRO A 365 5.44 -51.20 -27.86
C PRO A 365 6.45 -52.14 -27.15
N GLY A 366 6.07 -53.41 -26.96
CA GLY A 366 6.93 -54.46 -26.42
C GLY A 366 8.05 -54.95 -27.34
N GLN A 367 8.00 -54.70 -28.65
CA GLN A 367 9.00 -55.13 -29.65
C GLN A 367 9.95 -53.99 -30.03
N SER A 368 9.45 -52.78 -30.31
CA SER A 368 10.25 -51.68 -30.91
C SER A 368 11.13 -50.89 -29.94
N ALA A 369 10.72 -50.74 -28.67
CA ALA A 369 11.49 -49.95 -27.70
C ALA A 369 12.93 -50.48 -27.53
N ASN A 370 13.93 -49.59 -27.50
CA ASN A 370 15.34 -49.97 -27.30
C ASN A 370 15.48 -50.81 -26.03
N THR A 371 16.23 -51.91 -26.13
CA THR A 371 16.67 -52.71 -24.98
C THR A 371 18.07 -52.26 -24.60
N TYR A 372 18.25 -51.82 -23.36
CA TYR A 372 19.55 -51.41 -22.83
C TYR A 372 20.18 -52.53 -22.00
N SER A 373 21.51 -52.62 -22.04
CA SER A 373 22.28 -53.59 -21.25
C SER A 373 22.12 -53.39 -19.74
N SER A 374 21.82 -52.17 -19.30
CA SER A 374 21.55 -51.80 -17.91
C SER A 374 20.74 -50.50 -17.86
N VAL A 375 20.13 -50.22 -16.71
CA VAL A 375 19.47 -48.93 -16.46
C VAL A 375 20.50 -47.78 -16.48
N ASP A 376 21.72 -48.01 -16.00
CA ASP A 376 22.82 -47.04 -16.10
C ASP A 376 23.12 -46.64 -17.57
N SER A 377 23.21 -47.62 -18.48
CA SER A 377 23.44 -47.38 -19.91
C SER A 377 22.30 -46.57 -20.54
N CYS A 378 21.06 -46.82 -20.10
CA CYS A 378 19.89 -46.05 -20.51
C CYS A 378 19.95 -44.59 -20.03
N VAL A 379 20.24 -44.36 -18.75
CA VAL A 379 20.40 -43.01 -18.18
C VAL A 379 21.56 -42.27 -18.85
N LYS A 380 22.70 -42.93 -19.06
CA LYS A 380 23.83 -42.35 -19.79
C LYS A 380 23.42 -41.91 -21.20
N THR A 381 22.76 -42.79 -21.94
CA THR A 381 22.32 -42.52 -23.32
C THR A 381 21.37 -41.34 -23.36
N PHE A 382 20.42 -41.26 -22.42
CA PHE A 382 19.51 -40.13 -22.30
C PHE A 382 20.26 -38.82 -22.04
N MET A 383 21.10 -38.78 -20.99
CA MET A 383 21.80 -37.56 -20.57
C MET A 383 22.85 -37.08 -21.59
N GLU A 384 23.61 -38.00 -22.18
CA GLU A 384 24.65 -37.69 -23.15
C GLU A 384 24.07 -37.41 -24.54
N THR A 385 23.35 -38.39 -25.09
CA THR A 385 23.00 -38.42 -26.52
C THR A 385 21.73 -37.63 -26.80
N TYR A 386 20.67 -37.89 -26.04
CA TYR A 386 19.40 -37.20 -26.29
C TYR A 386 19.43 -35.78 -25.71
N MET A 387 19.91 -35.58 -24.48
CA MET A 387 19.92 -34.26 -23.86
C MET A 387 21.11 -33.43 -24.35
N SER A 388 22.33 -33.69 -23.87
CA SER A 388 23.46 -32.78 -24.07
C SER A 388 23.84 -32.58 -25.55
N LYS A 389 23.79 -33.64 -26.36
CA LYS A 389 24.17 -33.60 -27.79
C LYS A 389 23.04 -33.18 -28.74
N ARG A 390 21.78 -33.18 -28.31
CA ARG A 390 20.61 -32.92 -29.17
C ARG A 390 19.65 -31.88 -28.60
N TYR A 391 18.82 -32.22 -27.61
CA TYR A 391 17.79 -31.30 -27.10
C TYR A 391 18.35 -30.04 -26.44
N LEU A 392 19.59 -30.08 -25.94
CA LEU A 392 20.30 -28.92 -25.38
C LEU A 392 21.34 -28.33 -26.36
N ASN A 393 21.41 -28.83 -27.59
CA ASN A 393 22.42 -28.42 -28.58
C ASN A 393 21.78 -27.55 -29.66
N PRO A 394 22.09 -26.24 -29.73
CA PRO A 394 21.52 -25.35 -30.74
C PRO A 394 21.73 -25.77 -32.20
N ASN A 395 22.74 -26.60 -32.49
CA ASN A 395 23.00 -27.12 -33.85
C ASN A 395 22.10 -28.31 -34.23
N ALA A 396 21.33 -28.87 -33.30
CA ALA A 396 20.48 -30.03 -33.56
C ALA A 396 19.09 -29.60 -34.08
N GLY A 397 18.52 -30.40 -35.00
CA GLY A 397 17.18 -30.14 -35.56
C GLY A 397 16.06 -30.15 -34.51
N VAL A 398 16.23 -30.92 -33.43
CA VAL A 398 15.26 -31.02 -32.33
C VAL A 398 15.36 -29.91 -31.29
N TYR A 399 16.34 -29.02 -31.39
CA TYR A 399 16.52 -27.94 -30.43
C TYR A 399 15.44 -26.87 -30.60
N ALA A 400 14.74 -26.58 -29.50
CA ALA A 400 13.78 -25.50 -29.39
C ALA A 400 13.96 -24.70 -28.08
N GLY A 401 15.13 -24.81 -27.44
CA GLY A 401 15.44 -24.27 -26.11
C GLY A 401 15.81 -25.36 -25.10
N GLY A 402 16.79 -25.09 -24.23
CA GLY A 402 17.38 -26.07 -23.31
C GLY A 402 16.61 -26.36 -22.00
N TYR A 403 15.27 -26.29 -22.00
CA TYR A 403 14.38 -26.48 -20.83
C TYR A 403 13.16 -27.34 -21.22
N LEU A 404 12.34 -27.78 -20.26
CA LEU A 404 11.18 -28.65 -20.56
C LEU A 404 10.14 -27.94 -21.45
N GLY A 405 9.76 -26.71 -21.08
CA GLY A 405 8.98 -25.79 -21.90
C GLY A 405 7.50 -26.16 -22.09
N ASN A 406 6.97 -25.90 -23.28
CA ASN A 406 5.59 -26.17 -23.67
C ASN A 406 5.53 -26.39 -25.20
N LYS A 407 4.38 -26.17 -25.86
CA LYS A 407 4.29 -26.34 -27.32
C LYS A 407 4.83 -25.16 -28.12
N ALA A 408 5.08 -24.00 -27.49
CA ALA A 408 5.73 -22.86 -28.15
C ALA A 408 7.25 -22.99 -28.17
N SER A 409 7.86 -23.53 -27.11
CA SER A 409 9.32 -23.67 -27.00
C SER A 409 9.76 -24.68 -25.95
N GLY A 410 11.05 -25.01 -25.95
CA GLY A 410 11.64 -26.06 -25.12
C GLY A 410 11.43 -27.46 -25.68
N MET A 411 11.81 -28.46 -24.90
CA MET A 411 11.80 -29.86 -25.32
C MET A 411 10.42 -30.36 -25.77
N ASN A 412 9.34 -29.89 -25.14
CA ASN A 412 7.99 -30.40 -25.40
C ASN A 412 7.46 -30.10 -26.82
N VAL A 413 8.10 -29.18 -27.56
CA VAL A 413 7.79 -28.93 -28.98
C VAL A 413 7.95 -30.22 -29.80
N LYS A 414 9.04 -30.96 -29.57
CA LYS A 414 9.44 -32.12 -30.39
C LYS A 414 9.56 -33.44 -29.61
N TYR A 415 9.48 -33.42 -28.28
CA TYR A 415 9.67 -34.62 -27.46
C TYR A 415 8.40 -35.47 -27.29
N ALA A 416 7.25 -34.85 -27.01
CA ALA A 416 6.01 -35.56 -26.66
C ALA A 416 4.80 -35.02 -27.42
N SER A 417 3.78 -35.85 -27.64
CA SER A 417 2.50 -35.42 -28.24
C SER A 417 1.61 -34.68 -27.24
N ASP A 418 1.75 -35.00 -25.95
CA ASP A 418 1.08 -34.36 -24.83
C ASP A 418 1.52 -32.88 -24.66
N PRO A 419 0.63 -31.88 -24.88
CA PRO A 419 0.94 -30.47 -24.69
C PRO A 419 1.32 -30.10 -23.25
N TYR A 420 1.01 -30.94 -22.25
CA TYR A 420 1.31 -30.71 -20.84
C TYR A 420 2.37 -31.67 -20.28
N TRP A 421 3.08 -32.41 -21.14
CA TRP A 421 4.18 -33.30 -20.75
C TRP A 421 5.22 -32.61 -19.86
N ALA A 422 5.60 -31.39 -20.22
CA ALA A 422 6.56 -30.60 -19.44
C ALA A 422 6.02 -30.20 -18.05
N GLU A 423 4.74 -29.84 -17.94
CA GLU A 423 4.10 -29.55 -16.65
C GLU A 423 4.03 -30.80 -15.76
N LYS A 424 3.74 -31.98 -16.34
CA LYS A 424 3.76 -33.26 -15.61
C LYS A 424 5.14 -33.55 -15.02
N ASN A 425 6.20 -33.33 -15.80
CA ASN A 425 7.57 -33.49 -15.31
C ASN A 425 7.90 -32.46 -14.21
N ALA A 426 7.51 -31.20 -14.39
CA ALA A 426 7.70 -30.15 -13.39
C ALA A 426 6.93 -30.44 -12.09
N ASN A 427 5.71 -30.97 -12.15
CA ASN A 427 4.90 -31.40 -11.01
C ASN A 427 5.63 -32.47 -10.17
N ILE A 428 6.25 -33.46 -10.82
CA ILE A 428 7.09 -34.45 -10.12
C ILE A 428 8.27 -33.78 -9.43
N VAL A 429 8.95 -32.84 -10.10
CA VAL A 429 10.08 -32.11 -9.51
C VAL A 429 9.63 -31.28 -8.32
N TRP A 430 8.49 -30.59 -8.42
CA TRP A 430 7.87 -29.86 -7.32
C TRP A 430 7.54 -30.76 -6.13
N MET A 431 6.99 -31.95 -6.36
CA MET A 431 6.70 -32.92 -5.30
C MET A 431 7.99 -33.35 -4.57
N ILE A 432 9.08 -33.59 -5.31
CA ILE A 432 10.38 -33.92 -4.71
C ILE A 432 10.90 -32.72 -3.91
N ASP A 433 10.89 -31.51 -4.49
CA ASP A 433 11.44 -30.30 -3.85
C ASP A 433 10.65 -29.91 -2.58
N LYS A 434 9.32 -30.06 -2.61
CA LYS A 434 8.41 -29.85 -1.48
C LYS A 434 8.73 -30.76 -0.29
N THR A 435 9.21 -31.97 -0.55
CA THR A 435 9.66 -32.90 0.51
C THR A 435 10.83 -32.33 1.33
N TYR A 436 11.61 -31.43 0.73
CA TYR A 436 12.78 -30.79 1.33
C TYR A 436 12.60 -29.27 1.40
N SER A 437 11.39 -28.82 1.75
CA SER A 437 11.08 -27.41 2.05
C SER A 437 11.29 -26.45 0.87
N ASN A 438 11.15 -26.92 -0.37
CA ASN A 438 11.37 -26.16 -1.60
C ASN A 438 12.78 -25.56 -1.69
N SER A 439 13.81 -26.33 -1.32
CA SER A 439 15.18 -25.85 -1.26
C SER A 439 15.77 -25.53 -2.64
N GLU A 440 15.28 -26.16 -3.72
CA GLU A 440 15.73 -25.91 -5.10
C GLU A 440 14.94 -24.81 -5.82
N TYR A 441 13.73 -24.50 -5.34
CA TYR A 441 12.92 -23.43 -5.91
C TYR A 441 13.67 -22.10 -5.93
N ALA A 442 13.60 -21.43 -7.09
CA ALA A 442 14.21 -20.14 -7.35
C ALA A 442 15.70 -20.10 -7.01
N ASN A 443 16.44 -21.20 -7.13
CA ASN A 443 17.91 -21.16 -7.01
C ASN A 443 18.57 -20.34 -8.14
N TYR A 444 17.92 -20.27 -9.30
CA TYR A 444 18.42 -19.57 -10.48
C TYR A 444 17.49 -18.46 -10.93
N THR A 445 18.06 -17.30 -11.27
CA THR A 445 17.39 -16.20 -11.97
C THR A 445 17.11 -16.62 -13.41
N LEU A 446 15.86 -16.44 -13.85
CA LEU A 446 15.40 -16.78 -15.19
C LEU A 446 15.10 -15.51 -15.99
N ALA A 447 15.72 -15.42 -17.17
CA ALA A 447 15.37 -14.44 -18.19
C ALA A 447 14.73 -15.13 -19.39
N VAL A 448 13.71 -14.51 -19.97
CA VAL A 448 12.95 -15.05 -21.09
C VAL A 448 12.92 -14.06 -22.25
N LYS A 449 13.25 -14.58 -23.44
CA LYS A 449 13.09 -13.95 -24.74
C LYS A 449 11.64 -14.10 -25.22
N ASP A 450 11.09 -13.08 -25.88
CA ASP A 450 9.76 -13.10 -26.49
C ASP A 450 8.68 -13.58 -25.52
N THR A 451 8.42 -12.82 -24.45
CA THR A 451 7.41 -13.18 -23.44
C THR A 451 5.98 -13.22 -23.99
N ILE A 452 5.78 -12.71 -25.21
CA ILE A 452 4.56 -12.81 -26.00
C ILE A 452 4.81 -13.75 -27.17
N GLY A 453 3.93 -14.74 -27.35
CA GLY A 453 4.15 -15.88 -28.24
C GLY A 453 4.34 -15.58 -29.74
N THR A 454 4.18 -14.33 -30.19
CA THR A 454 4.16 -13.93 -31.61
C THR A 454 5.37 -13.15 -32.10
N GLU A 455 6.37 -12.87 -31.24
CA GLU A 455 7.50 -11.99 -31.59
C GLU A 455 8.57 -12.70 -32.45
N HIS A 456 8.85 -13.99 -32.19
CA HIS A 456 9.74 -14.85 -32.99
C HIS A 456 11.10 -14.23 -33.34
N THR A 457 11.69 -13.47 -32.41
CA THR A 457 12.89 -12.68 -32.67
C THR A 457 14.11 -13.58 -32.93
N ASN A 458 15.12 -13.12 -33.66
CA ASN A 458 16.42 -13.81 -33.72
C ASN A 458 17.36 -13.16 -32.70
N LEU A 459 17.85 -13.92 -31.70
CA LEU A 459 18.78 -13.41 -30.68
C LEU A 459 20.16 -14.02 -30.87
N ASN A 460 21.15 -13.16 -31.13
CA ASN A 460 22.54 -13.57 -31.24
C ASN A 460 23.11 -13.94 -29.86
N VAL A 461 23.66 -15.15 -29.74
CA VAL A 461 24.34 -15.65 -28.54
C VAL A 461 25.84 -15.56 -28.74
N ARG A 462 26.55 -14.84 -27.87
CA ARG A 462 27.92 -14.39 -28.10
C ARG A 462 28.91 -14.90 -27.06
N LYS A 463 30.19 -14.93 -27.44
CA LYS A 463 31.29 -15.36 -26.56
C LYS A 463 31.54 -14.37 -25.40
N GLU A 464 31.53 -13.07 -25.70
CA GLU A 464 31.78 -11.98 -24.74
C GLU A 464 30.65 -10.94 -24.79
N ALA A 465 30.57 -10.09 -23.75
CA ALA A 465 29.61 -8.98 -23.62
C ALA A 465 29.89 -7.82 -24.60
N SER A 466 29.82 -8.08 -25.90
CA SER A 466 29.96 -7.08 -26.96
C SER A 466 29.27 -7.55 -28.24
N THR A 467 28.64 -6.63 -28.97
CA THR A 467 28.06 -6.88 -30.30
C THR A 467 29.11 -7.27 -31.35
N SER A 468 30.37 -6.87 -31.17
CA SER A 468 31.48 -7.25 -32.03
C SER A 468 32.12 -8.60 -31.68
N SER A 469 31.69 -9.23 -30.57
CA SER A 469 32.23 -10.52 -30.14
C SER A 469 31.74 -11.67 -31.04
N THR A 470 32.55 -12.74 -31.12
CA THR A 470 32.23 -13.98 -31.83
C THR A 470 30.83 -14.46 -31.47
N ARG A 471 29.98 -14.58 -32.49
CA ARG A 471 28.66 -15.21 -32.38
C ARG A 471 28.83 -16.72 -32.33
N ILE A 472 28.35 -17.34 -31.26
CA ILE A 472 28.38 -18.79 -31.07
C ILE A 472 27.25 -19.46 -31.86
N HIS A 473 26.05 -18.89 -31.75
CA HIS A 473 24.88 -19.27 -32.54
C HIS A 473 23.84 -18.13 -32.47
N THR A 474 22.74 -18.28 -33.20
CA THR A 474 21.53 -17.47 -33.07
C THR A 474 20.44 -18.36 -32.52
N THR A 475 19.63 -17.87 -31.59
CA THR A 475 18.43 -18.60 -31.14
C THR A 475 17.51 -18.87 -32.33
N LYS A 476 16.87 -20.02 -32.37
CA LYS A 476 15.79 -20.27 -33.35
C LYS A 476 14.58 -19.39 -33.05
N LYS A 477 13.64 -19.30 -34.00
CA LYS A 477 12.44 -18.44 -33.94
C LYS A 477 11.35 -18.91 -32.96
N TYR A 478 11.70 -19.70 -31.95
CA TYR A 478 10.78 -20.09 -30.89
C TYR A 478 10.63 -18.96 -29.85
N SER A 479 9.39 -18.67 -29.47
CA SER A 479 9.06 -17.66 -28.46
C SER A 479 9.25 -18.21 -27.04
N ASN A 480 9.26 -17.36 -26.00
CA ASN A 480 9.45 -17.77 -24.61
C ASN A 480 10.75 -18.55 -24.30
N GLN A 481 11.85 -18.23 -25.00
CA GLN A 481 13.13 -18.91 -24.74
C GLN A 481 13.74 -18.49 -23.39
N SER A 482 13.90 -19.46 -22.48
CA SER A 482 14.41 -19.26 -21.12
C SER A 482 15.94 -19.43 -20.99
N PHE A 483 16.55 -18.59 -20.17
CA PHE A 483 17.98 -18.56 -19.87
C PHE A 483 18.24 -18.50 -18.36
N ILE A 484 19.28 -19.20 -17.88
CA ILE A 484 19.82 -19.01 -16.53
C ILE A 484 20.76 -17.82 -16.56
N VAL A 485 20.48 -16.80 -15.75
CA VAL A 485 21.32 -15.62 -15.65
C VAL A 485 22.40 -15.80 -14.58
N LEU A 486 23.64 -15.56 -14.98
CA LEU A 486 24.86 -15.67 -14.17
C LEU A 486 25.57 -14.34 -13.96
N GLY A 487 25.24 -13.34 -14.77
CA GLY A 487 25.84 -12.01 -14.76
C GLY A 487 25.07 -11.01 -15.62
N ASN A 488 25.29 -9.71 -15.39
CA ASN A 488 25.05 -8.66 -16.38
C ASN A 488 26.34 -7.86 -16.54
N GLN A 489 26.71 -7.55 -17.78
CA GLN A 489 27.88 -6.77 -18.12
C GLN A 489 27.62 -6.08 -19.47
N ASN A 490 27.88 -4.77 -19.58
CA ASN A 490 27.88 -4.01 -20.84
C ASN A 490 26.59 -4.11 -21.68
N GLY A 491 25.40 -4.18 -21.07
CA GLY A 491 24.14 -4.36 -21.81
C GLY A 491 23.90 -5.80 -22.30
N PHE A 492 24.61 -6.76 -21.70
CA PHE A 492 24.43 -8.20 -21.96
C PHE A 492 24.24 -8.93 -20.65
N TYR A 493 23.33 -9.92 -20.65
CA TYR A 493 23.33 -10.95 -19.63
C TYR A 493 24.35 -12.03 -19.97
N LYS A 494 25.24 -12.31 -19.01
CA LYS A 494 26.02 -13.54 -18.98
C LYS A 494 25.07 -14.66 -18.59
N VAL A 495 24.88 -15.65 -19.46
CA VAL A 495 23.96 -16.75 -19.27
C VAL A 495 24.68 -18.09 -19.36
N GLN A 496 24.16 -19.10 -18.66
CA GLN A 496 24.63 -20.47 -18.80
C GLN A 496 24.36 -20.95 -20.23
N SER A 497 25.36 -21.51 -20.92
CA SER A 497 25.21 -21.92 -22.32
C SER A 497 24.38 -23.19 -22.44
N ASP A 498 23.33 -23.20 -23.26
CA ASP A 498 22.60 -24.43 -23.60
C ASP A 498 23.52 -25.47 -24.25
N GLY A 499 24.22 -25.09 -25.32
CA GLY A 499 25.17 -25.97 -25.99
C GLY A 499 26.42 -26.20 -25.14
N ALA A 500 26.94 -27.44 -25.12
CA ALA A 500 28.29 -27.69 -24.64
C ALA A 500 29.28 -26.95 -25.56
N LEU A 501 30.28 -26.27 -24.99
CA LEU A 501 31.22 -25.45 -25.77
C LEU A 501 32.58 -26.13 -25.88
N ASN A 502 33.37 -25.75 -26.90
CA ASN A 502 34.79 -26.08 -26.91
C ASN A 502 35.53 -25.31 -25.79
N SER A 503 36.79 -25.67 -25.50
CA SER A 503 37.59 -25.07 -24.42
C SER A 503 37.82 -23.56 -24.56
N GLU A 504 37.71 -23.03 -25.78
CA GLU A 504 37.90 -21.61 -26.09
C GLU A 504 36.61 -20.79 -26.01
N ARG A 505 35.47 -21.44 -25.74
CA ARG A 505 34.11 -20.89 -25.84
C ARG A 505 33.86 -20.22 -27.19
N SER A 506 34.45 -20.72 -28.27
CA SER A 506 34.37 -20.14 -29.62
C SER A 506 33.34 -20.82 -30.53
N ALA A 507 32.93 -22.05 -30.19
CA ALA A 507 31.91 -22.81 -30.91
C ALA A 507 31.25 -23.86 -30.00
N ILE A 508 30.09 -24.37 -30.44
CA ILE A 508 29.42 -25.53 -29.85
C ILE A 508 30.24 -26.80 -30.15
N SER A 509 30.34 -27.68 -29.16
CA SER A 509 31.09 -28.94 -29.18
C SER A 509 30.16 -30.14 -29.27
N ASP A 510 30.47 -31.08 -30.17
CA ASP A 510 29.73 -32.34 -30.32
C ASP A 510 30.05 -33.37 -29.22
N SER A 511 30.98 -33.07 -28.30
CA SER A 511 31.38 -34.02 -27.25
C SER A 511 30.28 -34.32 -26.22
N GLY A 512 29.38 -33.36 -25.99
CA GLY A 512 28.34 -33.41 -24.95
C GLY A 512 28.84 -33.29 -23.50
N ASN A 513 30.16 -33.33 -23.25
CA ASN A 513 30.72 -33.07 -21.92
C ASN A 513 30.53 -31.60 -21.55
N TYR A 514 30.16 -31.33 -20.31
CA TYR A 514 29.78 -29.99 -19.88
C TYR A 514 30.53 -29.56 -18.63
N ASN A 515 31.04 -28.32 -18.63
CA ASN A 515 31.70 -27.72 -17.48
C ASN A 515 30.93 -26.47 -17.06
N TYR A 516 30.24 -26.54 -15.92
CA TYR A 516 29.37 -25.46 -15.43
C TYR A 516 30.10 -24.12 -15.27
N ASP A 517 31.33 -24.14 -14.77
CA ASP A 517 32.10 -22.93 -14.48
C ASP A 517 32.59 -22.21 -15.75
N ASN A 518 32.83 -22.98 -16.82
CA ASN A 518 33.44 -22.49 -18.05
C ASN A 518 32.46 -22.37 -19.23
N MET A 519 31.28 -22.98 -19.19
CA MET A 519 30.36 -23.00 -20.33
C MET A 519 29.25 -21.96 -20.20
N TYR A 520 29.63 -20.70 -20.38
CA TYR A 520 28.73 -19.56 -20.41
C TYR A 520 28.91 -18.73 -21.69
N VAL A 521 27.87 -17.97 -22.02
CA VAL A 521 27.74 -17.10 -23.19
C VAL A 521 27.04 -15.80 -22.78
N TYR A 522 26.89 -14.88 -23.73
CA TYR A 522 26.26 -13.58 -23.51
C TYR A 522 25.12 -13.36 -24.50
N VAL A 523 24.00 -12.84 -23.98
CA VAL A 523 22.84 -12.41 -24.77
C VAL A 523 22.53 -10.96 -24.44
N SER A 524 22.10 -10.17 -25.42
CA SER A 524 21.78 -8.77 -25.18
C SER A 524 20.56 -8.65 -24.28
N ASP A 525 20.63 -7.79 -23.27
CA ASP A 525 19.55 -7.62 -22.28
C ASP A 525 18.31 -6.93 -22.87
N SER A 526 18.43 -6.24 -24.00
CA SER A 526 17.29 -5.61 -24.68
C SER A 526 16.30 -6.61 -25.29
N TYR A 527 16.69 -7.88 -25.43
CA TYR A 527 15.87 -8.93 -26.06
C TYR A 527 15.30 -9.93 -25.05
N VAL A 528 15.67 -9.84 -23.77
CA VAL A 528 15.25 -10.79 -22.75
C VAL A 528 14.79 -10.07 -21.50
N LYS A 529 13.65 -10.49 -20.96
CA LYS A 529 13.08 -9.95 -19.72
C LYS A 529 13.36 -10.91 -18.57
N ILE A 530 13.82 -10.39 -17.44
CA ILE A 530 13.86 -11.20 -16.21
C ILE A 530 12.42 -11.46 -15.76
N VAL A 531 12.06 -12.73 -15.67
CA VAL A 531 10.70 -13.16 -15.29
C VAL A 531 10.65 -13.80 -13.91
N LEU A 532 11.82 -14.21 -13.38
CA LEU A 532 11.96 -14.72 -12.03
C LEU A 532 13.36 -14.39 -11.51
N GLU A 533 13.45 -13.70 -10.38
CA GLU A 533 14.70 -13.47 -9.66
C GLU A 533 14.98 -14.65 -8.71
N GLY A 534 16.17 -15.25 -8.85
CA GLY A 534 16.60 -16.40 -8.05
C GLY A 534 17.62 -16.05 -6.98
N LYS A 535 17.87 -17.00 -6.07
CA LYS A 535 18.83 -16.90 -4.95
C LYS A 535 20.27 -16.72 -5.40
N ASN A 536 20.64 -17.18 -6.60
CA ASN A 536 21.94 -16.88 -7.20
C ASN A 536 22.11 -15.39 -7.58
N GLY A 537 21.02 -14.62 -7.55
CA GLY A 537 20.94 -13.28 -8.11
C GLY A 537 21.11 -13.29 -9.63
N ASN A 538 21.13 -12.12 -10.23
CA ASN A 538 21.43 -11.95 -11.65
C ASN A 538 22.95 -12.04 -11.91
N GLY A 539 23.82 -11.99 -10.89
CA GLY A 539 25.26 -11.77 -11.07
C GLY A 539 25.63 -10.47 -11.79
N GLY A 540 24.64 -9.72 -12.28
CA GLY A 540 24.72 -8.33 -12.66
C GLY A 540 24.91 -7.52 -11.40
N ASN A 541 26.18 -7.24 -11.15
CA ASN A 541 26.64 -5.98 -10.62
C ASN A 541 26.23 -5.71 -9.15
N SER A 542 27.27 -5.53 -8.32
CA SER A 542 27.50 -4.20 -7.75
C SER A 542 26.59 -3.19 -8.45
N GLU A 543 25.47 -2.77 -7.87
CA GLU A 543 24.72 -1.67 -8.46
C GLU A 543 25.81 -0.65 -8.79
N GLU A 544 26.03 -0.37 -10.08
CA GLU A 544 26.72 0.86 -10.40
C GLU A 544 25.73 1.87 -9.90
N ILE A 545 25.93 2.23 -8.64
CA ILE A 545 25.30 3.37 -8.05
C ILE A 545 25.68 4.46 -9.04
N SER A 546 24.67 5.03 -9.70
CA SER A 546 24.89 6.18 -10.55
C SER A 546 25.42 7.27 -9.63
N VAL A 547 26.75 7.38 -9.54
CA VAL A 547 27.41 8.36 -8.71
C VAL A 547 27.45 9.64 -9.52
N PRO A 548 26.75 10.71 -9.09
CA PRO A 548 26.76 11.96 -9.83
C PRO A 548 28.18 12.51 -9.95
N ASP A 549 28.46 13.18 -11.06
CA ASP A 549 29.76 13.83 -11.30
C ASP A 549 30.19 14.75 -10.14
N SER A 550 29.25 15.34 -9.41
CA SER A 550 29.50 16.20 -8.26
C SER A 550 30.15 15.49 -7.07
N VAL A 551 30.05 14.16 -7.00
CA VAL A 551 30.58 13.34 -5.90
C VAL A 551 31.44 12.15 -6.37
N LYS A 552 31.73 12.00 -7.66
CA LYS A 552 32.45 10.83 -8.18
C LYS A 552 33.84 10.61 -7.57
N ASP A 553 34.60 11.69 -7.37
CA ASP A 553 36.01 11.64 -6.93
C ASP A 553 36.20 11.95 -5.44
N VAL A 554 35.10 11.97 -4.67
CA VAL A 554 35.11 12.42 -3.27
C VAL A 554 35.33 11.30 -2.25
N LEU A 555 35.29 10.04 -2.68
CA LEU A 555 35.43 8.89 -1.78
C LEU A 555 36.50 7.93 -2.31
N ALA A 556 37.40 7.51 -1.43
CA ALA A 556 38.44 6.51 -1.69
C ALA A 556 38.55 5.55 -0.50
N TYR A 557 38.59 4.25 -0.75
CA TYR A 557 38.72 3.25 0.32
C TYR A 557 39.55 2.03 -0.09
N GLN A 558 40.24 1.47 0.91
CA GLN A 558 41.10 0.31 0.77
C GLN A 558 40.74 -0.73 1.81
N VAL A 559 40.97 -2.00 1.47
CA VAL A 559 40.82 -3.14 2.37
C VAL A 559 42.11 -3.96 2.41
N SER A 560 42.44 -4.49 3.59
CA SER A 560 43.52 -5.46 3.76
C SER A 560 42.93 -6.85 3.74
N VAL A 561 43.31 -7.65 2.73
CA VAL A 561 42.85 -9.04 2.57
C VAL A 561 43.86 -10.00 3.19
N LYS A 562 43.36 -11.02 3.88
CA LYS A 562 44.18 -12.04 4.53
C LYS A 562 45.17 -12.67 3.55
N ASN A 563 46.44 -12.71 3.94
CA ASN A 563 47.59 -13.20 3.14
C ASN A 563 47.92 -12.40 1.87
N GLN A 564 47.21 -11.31 1.57
CA GLN A 564 47.50 -10.44 0.42
C GLN A 564 47.88 -9.02 0.85
N GLY A 565 47.49 -8.58 2.05
CA GLY A 565 47.72 -7.23 2.53
C GLY A 565 46.76 -6.22 1.90
N TRP A 566 47.15 -4.96 1.88
CA TRP A 566 46.32 -3.86 1.36
C TRP A 566 46.18 -3.94 -0.16
N LEU A 567 44.93 -3.93 -0.63
CA LEU A 567 44.60 -3.81 -2.05
C LEU A 567 44.64 -2.35 -2.53
N ASP A 568 44.57 -2.17 -3.86
CA ASP A 568 44.39 -0.87 -4.48
C ASP A 568 43.09 -0.19 -4.03
N SER A 569 43.09 1.15 -4.04
CA SER A 569 41.94 1.93 -3.60
C SER A 569 40.77 1.83 -4.59
N ALA A 570 39.59 1.54 -4.06
CA ALA A 570 38.33 1.71 -4.78
C ALA A 570 37.82 3.16 -4.63
N GLY A 571 37.17 3.66 -5.67
CA GLY A 571 36.49 4.95 -5.71
C GLY A 571 35.01 4.86 -5.29
N ASN A 572 34.31 6.00 -5.28
CA ASN A 572 32.92 6.09 -4.89
C ASN A 572 32.02 5.13 -5.69
N GLY A 573 31.28 4.25 -4.99
CA GLY A 573 30.36 3.29 -5.60
C GLY A 573 30.98 1.98 -6.10
N LEU A 574 32.31 1.83 -6.11
CA LEU A 574 32.99 0.64 -6.65
C LEU A 574 33.09 -0.50 -5.63
N THR A 575 33.32 -1.74 -6.05
CA THR A 575 33.54 -2.84 -5.09
C THR A 575 35.04 -3.05 -4.81
N THR A 576 35.38 -3.50 -3.61
CA THR A 576 36.73 -3.98 -3.26
C THR A 576 36.66 -5.21 -2.37
N GLY A 577 37.72 -6.02 -2.36
CA GLY A 577 37.80 -7.31 -1.67
C GLY A 577 37.92 -8.49 -2.63
N GLU A 578 37.90 -9.70 -2.08
CA GLU A 578 38.16 -10.94 -2.81
C GLU A 578 37.15 -12.01 -2.39
N LYS A 579 36.41 -12.58 -3.35
CA LYS A 579 35.29 -13.51 -3.08
C LYS A 579 35.65 -14.70 -2.17
N ASN A 580 36.92 -15.11 -2.17
CA ASN A 580 37.41 -16.29 -1.46
C ASN A 580 38.26 -15.98 -0.23
N LEU A 581 38.56 -14.72 0.08
CA LEU A 581 39.47 -14.37 1.17
C LEU A 581 38.85 -13.32 2.12
N PRO A 582 38.99 -13.50 3.45
CA PRO A 582 38.53 -12.53 4.43
C PRO A 582 39.25 -11.17 4.37
N ILE A 583 38.50 -10.11 4.63
CA ILE A 583 39.02 -8.78 4.94
C ILE A 583 39.40 -8.71 6.42
N GLU A 584 40.59 -8.16 6.72
CA GLU A 584 41.14 -8.03 8.08
C GLU A 584 41.11 -6.58 8.59
N ALA A 585 41.23 -5.59 7.69
CA ALA A 585 41.20 -4.17 8.01
C ALA A 585 40.70 -3.33 6.83
N MET A 586 40.27 -2.09 7.10
CA MET A 586 39.84 -1.13 6.08
C MET A 586 40.23 0.32 6.42
N LYS A 587 40.31 1.16 5.39
CA LYS A 587 40.45 2.62 5.48
C LYS A 587 39.49 3.28 4.51
N VAL A 588 38.79 4.32 4.95
CA VAL A 588 37.83 5.09 4.14
C VAL A 588 38.17 6.57 4.26
N THR A 589 38.31 7.23 3.12
CA THR A 589 38.66 8.64 3.03
C THR A 589 37.64 9.39 2.18
N VAL A 590 36.97 10.37 2.78
CA VAL A 590 36.28 11.45 2.07
C VAL A 590 37.30 12.54 1.77
N GLN A 591 37.39 12.92 0.51
CA GLN A 591 38.33 13.89 -0.03
C GLN A 591 37.59 14.86 -0.94
N ASN A 592 38.16 16.05 -1.18
CA ASN A 592 37.61 17.03 -2.13
C ASN A 592 36.14 17.43 -1.89
N LEU A 593 35.65 17.31 -0.65
CA LEU A 593 34.29 17.67 -0.26
C LEU A 593 34.31 18.49 1.04
N GLU A 594 34.13 19.81 0.92
CA GLU A 594 34.33 20.75 2.03
C GLU A 594 33.35 20.52 3.18
N GLY A 595 33.89 20.40 4.41
CA GLY A 595 33.09 20.26 5.62
C GLY A 595 32.38 18.90 5.76
N VAL A 596 32.81 17.88 5.00
CA VAL A 596 32.30 16.50 5.08
C VAL A 596 33.46 15.55 5.37
N GLY A 597 33.34 14.77 6.44
CA GLY A 597 34.22 13.66 6.79
C GLY A 597 33.41 12.38 6.98
N VAL A 598 34.12 11.30 7.31
CA VAL A 598 33.53 10.00 7.64
C VAL A 598 34.11 9.49 8.95
N GLU A 599 33.25 8.84 9.74
CA GLU A 599 33.63 8.07 10.91
C GLU A 599 33.06 6.65 10.78
N TYR A 600 33.87 5.66 11.14
CA TYR A 600 33.54 4.26 10.93
C TYR A 600 34.23 3.36 11.95
N ARG A 601 33.77 2.12 12.04
CA ARG A 601 34.34 1.07 12.89
C ARG A 601 34.04 -0.32 12.35
N ALA A 602 34.80 -1.29 12.82
CA ALA A 602 34.65 -2.70 12.46
C ALA A 602 34.33 -3.55 13.69
N HIS A 603 33.53 -4.60 13.49
CA HIS A 603 33.39 -5.75 14.36
C HIS A 603 34.40 -6.80 13.92
N VAL A 604 35.35 -7.14 14.80
CA VAL A 604 36.46 -8.03 14.48
C VAL A 604 36.30 -9.36 15.19
N SER A 605 36.54 -10.47 14.49
CA SER A 605 36.40 -11.81 15.03
C SER A 605 37.26 -12.03 16.28
N ASN A 606 36.66 -12.58 17.33
CA ASN A 606 37.22 -12.76 18.68
C ASN A 606 37.66 -11.49 19.43
N VAL A 607 37.30 -10.30 18.93
CA VAL A 607 37.59 -9.01 19.59
C VAL A 607 36.30 -8.24 19.89
N GLY A 608 35.35 -8.23 18.94
CA GLY A 608 34.11 -7.46 19.03
C GLY A 608 34.17 -6.13 18.28
N TRP A 609 33.24 -5.23 18.60
CA TRP A 609 33.19 -3.88 18.05
C TRP A 609 34.37 -3.04 18.58
N GLN A 610 35.13 -2.44 17.67
CA GLN A 610 36.24 -1.53 18.01
C GLN A 610 35.76 -0.08 18.17
N ASP A 611 36.65 0.76 18.72
CA ASP A 611 36.45 2.21 18.80
C ASP A 611 36.25 2.83 17.41
N THR A 612 35.50 3.94 17.36
CA THR A 612 35.29 4.70 16.13
C THR A 612 36.57 5.37 15.68
N VAL A 613 36.90 5.22 14.40
CA VAL A 613 38.02 5.89 13.74
C VAL A 613 37.50 6.92 12.74
N ASN A 614 38.33 7.90 12.40
CA ASN A 614 37.99 9.00 11.51
C ASN A 614 38.59 8.82 10.12
N ASN A 615 38.26 9.76 9.24
CA ASN A 615 38.71 9.88 7.86
C ASN A 615 40.17 9.40 7.63
N GLY A 616 40.33 8.29 6.90
CA GLY A 616 41.62 7.71 6.51
C GLY A 616 42.31 6.81 7.55
N GLU A 617 41.80 6.72 8.78
CA GLU A 617 42.37 5.90 9.85
C GLU A 617 42.04 4.41 9.69
N GLN A 618 42.81 3.51 10.29
CA GLN A 618 42.57 2.07 10.13
C GLN A 618 41.47 1.56 11.08
N ALA A 619 40.43 0.92 10.53
CA ALA A 619 39.54 0.04 11.29
C ALA A 619 39.91 -1.44 11.02
N GLY A 620 39.83 -2.31 12.02
CA GLY A 620 40.26 -3.70 11.92
C GLY A 620 41.75 -3.92 12.23
N ILE A 621 42.20 -5.18 12.14
CA ILE A 621 43.53 -5.63 12.57
C ILE A 621 44.23 -6.37 11.42
N ALA A 622 45.00 -5.65 10.62
CA ALA A 622 45.73 -6.23 9.50
C ALA A 622 46.84 -7.19 9.96
N GLY A 623 46.96 -8.35 9.28
CA GLY A 623 48.10 -9.26 9.39
C GLY A 623 48.14 -10.14 10.65
N GLN A 624 47.11 -10.11 11.50
CA GLN A 624 47.02 -10.94 12.71
C GLN A 624 46.05 -12.12 12.56
N GLY A 625 45.42 -12.29 11.39
CA GLY A 625 44.49 -13.37 11.12
C GLY A 625 43.07 -13.17 11.67
N ASN A 626 42.82 -12.06 12.38
CA ASN A 626 41.49 -11.61 12.77
C ASN A 626 40.78 -10.96 11.57
N THR A 627 39.50 -11.29 11.41
CA THR A 627 38.70 -10.91 10.23
C THR A 627 37.60 -9.94 10.63
N ILE A 628 37.25 -9.01 9.75
CA ILE A 628 36.07 -8.17 9.91
C ILE A 628 34.83 -9.04 9.67
N GLU A 629 33.85 -8.97 10.57
CA GLU A 629 32.56 -9.65 10.44
C GLU A 629 31.42 -8.66 10.16
N ALA A 630 31.54 -7.41 10.62
CA ALA A 630 30.59 -6.33 10.34
C ALA A 630 31.26 -4.94 10.40
N ILE A 631 30.61 -3.94 9.83
CA ILE A 631 31.05 -2.54 9.80
C ILE A 631 29.88 -1.59 10.13
N GLN A 632 30.22 -0.40 10.60
CA GLN A 632 29.31 0.73 10.76
C GLN A 632 30.01 2.00 10.30
N MET A 633 29.30 2.90 9.61
CA MET A 633 29.86 4.11 9.05
C MET A 633 28.83 5.24 8.95
N LYS A 634 29.21 6.47 9.29
CA LYS A 634 28.40 7.68 9.09
C LYS A 634 29.26 8.87 8.71
N LEU A 635 28.64 9.86 8.08
CA LEU A 635 29.28 11.13 7.75
C LEU A 635 29.29 12.07 8.96
N ASN A 636 30.33 12.90 9.06
CA ASN A 636 30.45 13.94 10.07
C ASN A 636 30.95 15.27 9.46
N GLY A 637 30.89 16.37 10.22
CA GLY A 637 31.24 17.71 9.75
C GLY A 637 30.02 18.61 9.42
N GLU A 638 30.28 19.90 9.24
CA GLU A 638 29.24 20.94 9.11
C GLU A 638 28.31 20.75 7.89
N ASN A 639 28.80 20.12 6.83
CA ASN A 639 28.05 19.90 5.59
C ASN A 639 27.55 18.45 5.43
N ALA A 640 27.77 17.56 6.41
CA ALA A 640 27.39 16.15 6.30
C ALA A 640 25.90 15.92 6.06
N SER A 641 25.03 16.79 6.59
CA SER A 641 23.57 16.69 6.46
C SER A 641 23.04 16.84 5.02
N LYS A 642 23.90 17.26 4.08
CA LYS A 642 23.60 17.38 2.64
C LYS A 642 23.82 16.09 1.87
N TYR A 643 24.40 15.06 2.49
CA TYR A 643 24.79 13.81 1.84
C TYR A 643 24.31 12.60 2.65
N ASN A 644 24.22 11.45 1.99
CA ASN A 644 24.07 10.13 2.61
C ASN A 644 25.30 9.29 2.27
N ILE A 645 25.71 8.43 3.21
CA ILE A 645 26.66 7.35 2.95
C ILE A 645 25.94 6.01 3.03
N TYR A 646 26.12 5.23 1.98
CA TYR A 646 25.58 3.90 1.77
C TYR A 646 26.71 2.91 1.73
N TYR A 647 26.54 1.75 2.35
CA TYR A 647 27.54 0.69 2.32
C TYR A 647 26.90 -0.67 2.47
N ARG A 648 27.52 -1.67 1.86
CA ARG A 648 27.15 -3.06 2.05
C ARG A 648 28.38 -3.95 2.08
N THR A 649 28.22 -5.13 2.66
CA THR A 649 29.27 -6.13 2.80
C THR A 649 28.87 -7.42 2.11
N TYR A 650 29.81 -8.03 1.39
CA TYR A 650 29.73 -9.42 1.00
C TYR A 650 30.20 -10.27 2.18
N VAL A 651 29.30 -11.06 2.77
CA VAL A 651 29.59 -11.93 3.90
C VAL A 651 29.68 -13.38 3.42
N GLU A 652 30.63 -14.12 3.99
CA GLU A 652 30.73 -15.58 3.86
C GLU A 652 29.37 -16.26 4.14
N GLU A 653 29.04 -17.29 3.35
CA GLU A 653 27.75 -18.00 3.31
C GLU A 653 26.50 -17.19 2.90
N TYR A 654 26.53 -15.85 2.97
CA TYR A 654 25.35 -15.01 2.67
C TYR A 654 25.46 -14.17 1.39
N GLY A 655 26.66 -14.00 0.84
CA GLY A 655 26.86 -13.10 -0.31
C GLY A 655 26.70 -11.63 0.08
N TRP A 656 26.33 -10.78 -0.88
CA TRP A 656 26.05 -9.37 -0.63
C TRP A 656 24.80 -9.23 0.25
N LEU A 657 24.95 -8.60 1.41
CA LEU A 657 23.83 -8.12 2.20
C LEU A 657 23.29 -6.80 1.61
N ASP A 658 22.09 -6.41 2.04
CA ASP A 658 21.45 -5.17 1.60
C ASP A 658 22.24 -3.93 2.04
N TRP A 659 21.90 -2.78 1.44
CA TRP A 659 22.51 -1.49 1.78
C TRP A 659 22.18 -1.07 3.21
N ALA A 660 23.23 -0.77 3.97
CA ALA A 660 23.19 0.01 5.20
C ALA A 660 23.38 1.49 4.87
N LYS A 661 22.72 2.37 5.64
CA LYS A 661 22.76 3.81 5.44
C LYS A 661 23.09 4.55 6.74
N ASN A 662 23.97 5.57 6.66
CA ASN A 662 24.16 6.60 7.70
C ASN A 662 24.22 6.12 9.17
N GLY A 663 25.04 5.12 9.48
CA GLY A 663 25.22 4.61 10.84
C GLY A 663 24.48 3.29 11.11
N GLU A 664 23.81 2.71 10.13
CA GLU A 664 23.28 1.35 10.23
C GLU A 664 24.41 0.31 10.30
N LEU A 665 24.10 -0.93 10.66
CA LEU A 665 25.11 -1.99 10.66
C LEU A 665 25.10 -2.69 9.31
N SER A 666 26.28 -3.09 8.81
CA SER A 666 26.40 -3.98 7.65
C SER A 666 27.29 -5.17 7.98
N GLY A 667 26.82 -6.40 7.73
CA GLY A 667 27.58 -7.63 7.96
C GLY A 667 26.89 -8.61 8.91
N THR A 668 27.69 -9.37 9.67
CA THR A 668 27.17 -10.32 10.64
C THR A 668 27.82 -10.20 12.01
N GLN A 669 27.10 -10.62 13.04
CA GLN A 669 27.64 -10.77 14.39
C GLN A 669 27.30 -12.16 14.92
N ALA A 670 28.26 -12.78 15.62
CA ALA A 670 28.12 -14.07 16.30
C ALA A 670 27.86 -15.30 15.40
N TYR A 671 27.96 -15.18 14.07
CA TYR A 671 28.04 -16.31 13.14
C TYR A 671 29.47 -16.84 12.97
N GLY A 672 30.48 -15.98 13.13
CA GLY A 672 31.87 -16.29 12.77
C GLY A 672 32.16 -16.16 11.27
N TYR A 673 31.25 -15.56 10.50
CA TYR A 673 31.38 -15.39 9.05
C TYR A 673 32.12 -14.11 8.71
N ALA A 674 33.14 -14.22 7.87
CA ALA A 674 33.96 -13.08 7.50
C ALA A 674 33.32 -12.24 6.39
N VAL A 675 33.53 -10.93 6.46
CA VAL A 675 33.35 -10.02 5.33
C VAL A 675 34.48 -10.28 4.32
N ARG A 676 34.11 -10.48 3.05
CA ARG A 676 35.03 -10.74 1.94
C ARG A 676 35.02 -9.65 0.87
N GLY A 677 34.02 -8.78 0.88
CA GLY A 677 33.91 -7.64 -0.03
C GLY A 677 33.12 -6.49 0.59
N VAL A 678 33.40 -5.27 0.14
CA VAL A 678 32.73 -4.04 0.60
C VAL A 678 32.43 -3.15 -0.61
N GLN A 679 31.25 -2.52 -0.60
CA GLN A 679 30.88 -1.46 -1.54
C GLN A 679 30.43 -0.24 -0.73
N ILE A 680 30.91 0.96 -1.05
CA ILE A 680 30.59 2.19 -0.32
C ILE A 680 30.26 3.29 -1.33
N ALA A 681 29.15 3.99 -1.12
CA ALA A 681 28.78 5.15 -1.91
C ALA A 681 28.41 6.36 -1.06
N LEU A 682 28.96 7.52 -1.39
CA LEU A 682 28.57 8.82 -0.85
C LEU A 682 27.78 9.57 -1.91
N LEU A 683 26.50 9.88 -1.61
CA LEU A 683 25.58 10.51 -2.55
C LEU A 683 24.95 11.78 -1.96
N PRO A 684 24.54 12.76 -2.79
CA PRO A 684 23.70 13.86 -2.34
C PRO A 684 22.41 13.35 -1.68
N LYS A 685 21.95 14.03 -0.63
CA LYS A 685 20.72 13.67 0.08
C LYS A 685 19.50 13.80 -0.86
N GLY A 686 18.65 12.77 -0.86
CA GLY A 686 17.51 12.66 -1.78
C GLY A 686 17.79 11.84 -3.04
N THR A 687 19.02 11.33 -3.21
CA THR A 687 19.31 10.32 -4.24
C THR A 687 18.82 8.96 -3.75
N ASP A 688 17.92 8.33 -4.51
CA ASP A 688 17.42 6.98 -4.23
C ASP A 688 18.40 5.91 -4.73
N ILE A 689 18.69 4.92 -3.89
CA ILE A 689 19.37 3.68 -4.29
C ILE A 689 18.32 2.56 -4.31
N LYS A 690 18.30 1.77 -5.39
CA LYS A 690 17.42 0.60 -5.48
C LYS A 690 17.88 -0.45 -4.46
N GLY A 691 16.93 -1.12 -3.79
CA GLY A 691 17.28 -2.09 -2.75
C GLY A 691 17.77 -1.50 -1.42
N ASP A 692 17.48 -0.22 -1.14
CA ASP A 692 17.77 0.39 0.17
C ASP A 692 17.04 -0.34 1.32
N SER A 693 17.85 -0.94 2.20
CA SER A 693 17.58 -1.60 3.48
C SER A 693 16.42 -2.62 3.53
N LEU A 694 16.73 -3.90 3.30
CA LEU A 694 15.83 -5.01 3.64
C LEU A 694 16.39 -5.88 4.79
N THR A 695 17.71 -6.10 4.87
CA THR A 695 18.43 -6.83 5.94
C THR A 695 19.96 -6.63 5.86
N PRO A 696 20.50 -5.41 6.10
CA PRO A 696 21.94 -5.15 5.95
C PRO A 696 22.81 -5.84 7.00
N PHE A 697 22.22 -6.27 8.12
CA PHE A 697 22.92 -6.89 9.25
C PHE A 697 22.17 -8.11 9.79
N LYS A 698 22.89 -9.19 10.09
CA LYS A 698 22.34 -10.41 10.70
C LYS A 698 23.10 -10.79 11.97
N ILE A 699 22.41 -11.38 12.95
CA ILE A 699 23.03 -11.82 14.21
C ILE A 699 22.56 -13.20 14.67
N ASN A 700 23.51 -14.10 14.97
CA ASN A 700 23.24 -15.46 15.44
C ASN A 700 23.39 -15.54 16.95
N LYS A 701 22.28 -15.58 17.69
CA LYS A 701 22.21 -16.03 19.10
C LYS A 701 20.86 -15.75 19.78
N ILE A 702 19.91 -15.11 19.10
CA ILE A 702 18.68 -14.66 19.72
C ILE A 702 17.50 -15.05 18.82
N ASN A 703 16.67 -15.96 19.30
CA ASN A 703 15.42 -16.34 18.64
C ASN A 703 14.36 -15.27 18.94
N LEU A 704 14.37 -14.20 18.15
CA LEU A 704 13.28 -13.25 18.05
C LEU A 704 12.40 -13.66 16.86
N GLN A 705 11.09 -13.71 17.06
CA GLN A 705 10.13 -13.95 15.99
C GLN A 705 9.01 -12.92 16.07
N TYR A 706 8.57 -12.43 14.93
CA TYR A 706 7.47 -11.49 14.85
C TYR A 706 6.73 -11.61 13.52
N ASN A 707 5.49 -11.15 13.48
CA ASN A 707 4.69 -11.10 12.26
C ASN A 707 3.57 -10.07 12.35
N ALA A 708 3.17 -9.57 11.19
CA ALA A 708 2.09 -8.63 10.96
C ALA A 708 0.82 -9.37 10.55
N TYR A 709 -0.32 -8.82 10.96
CA TYR A 709 -1.59 -9.02 10.30
C TYR A 709 -1.80 -7.88 9.30
N VAL A 710 -1.77 -8.19 8.01
CA VAL A 710 -1.84 -7.20 6.93
C VAL A 710 -3.25 -7.21 6.32
N GLN A 711 -3.78 -6.02 6.04
CA GLN A 711 -5.06 -5.86 5.36
C GLN A 711 -5.17 -6.76 4.12
N ASN A 712 -6.29 -7.47 3.98
CA ASN A 712 -6.59 -8.39 2.87
C ASN A 712 -5.61 -9.56 2.67
N VAL A 713 -4.61 -9.73 3.54
CA VAL A 713 -3.64 -10.83 3.51
C VAL A 713 -3.79 -11.71 4.75
N GLY A 714 -4.06 -11.10 5.91
CA GLY A 714 -4.13 -11.76 7.20
C GLY A 714 -2.76 -11.90 7.87
N TRP A 715 -2.63 -12.87 8.79
CA TRP A 715 -1.37 -13.15 9.47
C TRP A 715 -0.32 -13.66 8.48
N GLN A 716 0.78 -12.94 8.36
CA GLN A 716 1.95 -13.41 7.62
C GLN A 716 2.74 -14.44 8.43
N ASN A 717 3.61 -15.19 7.74
CA ASN A 717 4.57 -16.09 8.38
C ASN A 717 5.46 -15.32 9.37
N SER A 718 5.84 -15.97 10.48
CA SER A 718 6.80 -15.40 11.42
C SER A 718 8.16 -15.21 10.76
N VAL A 719 8.71 -14.01 10.91
CA VAL A 719 10.04 -13.63 10.44
C VAL A 719 11.01 -13.52 11.60
N GLY A 720 12.29 -13.63 11.29
CA GLY A 720 13.38 -13.60 12.28
C GLY A 720 13.91 -12.19 12.58
N ASN A 721 14.94 -12.15 13.43
CA ASN A 721 15.60 -10.92 13.85
C ASN A 721 16.09 -10.08 12.66
N GLY A 722 15.60 -8.84 12.53
CA GLY A 722 15.94 -7.89 11.46
C GLY A 722 15.16 -8.05 10.15
N GLU A 723 14.36 -9.10 9.96
CA GLU A 723 13.60 -9.34 8.73
C GLU A 723 12.32 -8.49 8.60
N ILE A 724 11.81 -8.28 7.39
CA ILE A 724 10.62 -7.43 7.23
C ILE A 724 9.34 -8.22 7.51
N SER A 725 8.50 -7.64 8.36
CA SER A 725 7.13 -8.11 8.59
C SER A 725 6.14 -7.05 8.11
N GLY A 726 5.32 -7.37 7.13
CA GLY A 726 4.36 -6.48 6.46
C GLY A 726 4.53 -6.47 4.95
N THR A 727 4.16 -5.36 4.31
CA THR A 727 4.35 -5.14 2.87
C THR A 727 4.88 -3.73 2.62
N VAL A 728 6.01 -3.61 1.95
CA VAL A 728 6.58 -2.30 1.57
C VAL A 728 6.01 -1.87 0.23
N GLY A 729 5.45 -0.66 0.14
CA GLY A 729 5.04 -0.04 -1.14
C GLY A 729 3.84 -0.68 -1.84
N LYS A 730 3.07 -1.52 -1.14
CA LYS A 730 1.85 -2.15 -1.67
C LYS A 730 0.56 -1.44 -1.26
N ASP A 731 0.67 -0.34 -0.53
CA ASP A 731 -0.46 0.42 0.00
C ASP A 731 -1.40 -0.39 0.93
N LEU A 732 -0.90 -1.48 1.54
CA LEU A 732 -1.62 -2.29 2.51
C LEU A 732 -1.18 -1.95 3.94
N ARG A 733 -2.14 -1.72 4.84
CA ARG A 733 -1.85 -1.44 6.26
C ARG A 733 -1.57 -2.71 7.07
N VAL A 734 -0.74 -2.55 8.09
CA VAL A 734 -0.67 -3.46 9.24
C VAL A 734 -1.79 -3.10 10.21
N GLU A 735 -2.59 -4.08 10.62
CA GLU A 735 -3.71 -3.90 11.56
C GLU A 735 -3.39 -4.44 12.96
N ALA A 736 -2.55 -5.48 13.03
CA ALA A 736 -2.08 -6.07 14.27
C ALA A 736 -0.66 -6.62 14.12
N LEU A 737 0.06 -6.77 15.23
CA LEU A 737 1.38 -7.38 15.26
C LEU A 737 1.58 -8.29 16.47
N LYS A 738 2.52 -9.22 16.33
CA LYS A 738 3.06 -10.06 17.41
C LYS A 738 4.57 -9.96 17.42
N VAL A 739 5.16 -9.93 18.61
CA VAL A 739 6.61 -10.00 18.82
C VAL A 739 6.86 -10.95 19.97
N LYS A 740 7.75 -11.91 19.80
CA LYS A 740 8.12 -12.86 20.87
C LYS A 740 9.62 -13.15 20.85
N THR A 741 10.18 -13.35 22.02
CA THR A 741 11.49 -13.98 22.20
C THR A 741 11.28 -15.45 22.61
N GLU A 742 12.18 -16.35 22.20
CA GLU A 742 12.12 -17.78 22.60
C GLU A 742 13.14 -18.14 23.70
N GLN A 743 13.78 -17.14 24.33
CA GLN A 743 14.77 -17.36 25.40
C GLN A 743 14.16 -17.10 26.78
N PHE A 744 14.32 -18.07 27.69
CA PHE A 744 13.69 -18.09 29.01
C PHE A 744 14.00 -16.91 29.96
N ASP A 745 14.96 -16.05 29.64
CA ASP A 745 15.44 -14.99 30.55
C ASP A 745 15.36 -13.56 29.95
N ILE A 746 14.82 -13.42 28.74
CA ILE A 746 14.57 -12.12 28.08
C ILE A 746 13.21 -12.16 27.39
N GLY A 747 12.35 -11.18 27.68
CA GLY A 747 11.04 -11.03 27.07
C GLY A 747 10.90 -9.68 26.37
N VAL A 748 9.79 -9.48 25.65
CA VAL A 748 9.35 -8.17 25.14
C VAL A 748 7.96 -7.82 25.68
N ARG A 749 7.72 -6.52 25.85
CA ARG A 749 6.36 -5.97 25.86
C ARG A 749 6.26 -4.85 24.84
N TYR A 750 5.09 -4.72 24.23
CA TYR A 750 4.87 -3.80 23.12
C TYR A 750 3.44 -3.32 23.06
N ARG A 751 3.24 -2.17 22.44
CA ARG A 751 1.92 -1.60 22.18
C ARG A 751 1.91 -0.84 20.85
N VAL A 752 0.71 -0.66 20.32
CA VAL A 752 0.48 0.06 19.07
C VAL A 752 -0.38 1.30 19.29
N TYR A 753 -0.16 2.30 18.44
CA TYR A 753 -1.02 3.46 18.30
C TYR A 753 -2.01 3.18 17.16
N GLU A 754 -3.28 2.99 17.51
CA GLU A 754 -4.34 2.58 16.58
C GLU A 754 -5.18 3.79 16.17
N GLU A 755 -5.63 3.78 14.91
CA GLU A 755 -6.61 4.73 14.38
C GLU A 755 -7.79 4.96 15.33
N ASP A 756 -8.09 6.24 15.60
CA ASP A 756 -9.21 6.72 16.44
C ASP A 756 -9.23 6.22 17.91
N LYS A 757 -8.31 5.34 18.33
CA LYS A 757 -8.19 4.86 19.71
C LYS A 757 -6.91 5.33 20.42
N GLY A 758 -5.86 5.67 19.66
CA GLY A 758 -4.56 6.04 20.21
C GLY A 758 -3.76 4.87 20.77
N TRP A 759 -2.91 5.11 21.77
CA TRP A 759 -2.08 4.07 22.39
C TRP A 759 -2.94 3.01 23.08
N GLN A 760 -2.74 1.74 22.70
CA GLN A 760 -3.36 0.60 23.35
C GLN A 760 -2.57 0.16 24.59
N GLU A 761 -3.15 -0.73 25.38
CA GLU A 761 -2.47 -1.41 26.49
C GLU A 761 -1.26 -2.23 26.01
N TYR A 762 -0.30 -2.46 26.91
CA TYR A 762 0.88 -3.27 26.59
C TYR A 762 0.52 -4.76 26.48
N SER A 763 0.86 -5.34 25.33
CA SER A 763 0.91 -6.78 25.08
C SER A 763 2.28 -7.34 25.48
N GLN A 764 2.34 -8.63 25.84
CA GLN A 764 3.60 -9.35 26.15
C GLN A 764 3.87 -10.45 25.12
N ASP A 765 5.09 -11.00 25.10
CA ASP A 765 5.58 -12.07 24.23
C ASP A 765 4.49 -12.88 23.46
N GLY A 766 4.32 -12.56 22.18
CA GLY A 766 3.47 -13.28 21.24
C GLY A 766 1.97 -12.96 21.34
N GLU A 767 1.55 -12.13 22.30
CA GLU A 767 0.18 -11.62 22.38
C GLU A 767 -0.13 -10.65 21.24
N ILE A 768 -1.39 -10.54 20.86
CA ILE A 768 -1.79 -9.63 19.78
C ILE A 768 -1.76 -8.20 20.30
N SER A 769 -1.17 -7.28 19.54
CA SER A 769 -1.33 -5.84 19.72
C SER A 769 -1.90 -5.23 18.44
N GLY A 770 -3.03 -4.53 18.54
CA GLY A 770 -3.82 -4.04 17.40
C GLY A 770 -5.13 -4.82 17.21
N ALA A 771 -5.83 -4.56 16.10
CA ALA A 771 -7.16 -5.09 15.82
C ALA A 771 -7.14 -6.00 14.58
N VAL A 772 -7.55 -7.25 14.72
CA VAL A 772 -7.52 -8.24 13.64
C VAL A 772 -8.81 -8.19 12.84
N GLY A 773 -8.75 -7.78 11.56
CA GLY A 773 -9.90 -7.82 10.65
C GLY A 773 -10.97 -6.75 10.93
N GLU A 774 -10.63 -5.72 11.71
CA GLU A 774 -11.53 -4.60 12.02
C GLU A 774 -11.35 -3.39 11.08
N ASP A 775 -10.56 -3.52 10.02
CA ASP A 775 -10.28 -2.45 9.03
C ASP A 775 -9.52 -1.24 9.61
N ARG A 776 -8.79 -1.41 10.72
CA ARG A 776 -8.11 -0.32 11.44
C ARG A 776 -6.61 -0.33 11.22
N ARG A 777 -6.03 0.83 10.92
CA ARG A 777 -4.57 0.96 10.75
C ARG A 777 -3.84 1.17 12.08
N ILE A 778 -2.64 0.59 12.17
CA ILE A 778 -1.62 1.00 13.12
C ILE A 778 -0.86 2.19 12.52
N GLU A 779 -0.59 3.23 13.33
CA GLU A 779 0.18 4.42 12.91
C GLU A 779 1.56 4.49 13.59
N ALA A 780 1.70 3.93 14.80
CA ALA A 780 2.97 3.86 15.53
C ALA A 780 3.08 2.63 16.45
N VAL A 781 4.31 2.29 16.85
CA VAL A 781 4.66 1.11 17.65
C VAL A 781 5.67 1.49 18.74
N GLN A 782 5.57 0.86 19.90
CA GLN A 782 6.54 0.97 21.00
C GLN A 782 6.86 -0.45 21.51
N ILE A 783 8.16 -0.79 21.63
CA ILE A 783 8.64 -2.12 22.04
C ILE A 783 9.76 -1.95 23.08
N GLU A 784 9.67 -2.66 24.19
CA GLU A 784 10.69 -2.64 25.24
C GLU A 784 10.97 -4.04 25.80
N LEU A 785 12.19 -4.21 26.30
CA LEU A 785 12.66 -5.48 26.85
C LEU A 785 12.21 -5.69 28.29
N THR A 786 11.85 -6.92 28.61
CA THR A 786 11.48 -7.41 29.95
C THR A 786 12.34 -8.64 30.32
N GLY A 787 12.17 -9.16 31.54
CA GLY A 787 12.94 -10.29 32.04
C GLY A 787 14.29 -9.92 32.69
N ASN A 788 15.01 -10.92 33.19
CA ASN A 788 16.22 -10.74 34.00
C ASN A 788 17.44 -10.33 33.17
N SER A 789 17.49 -10.74 31.90
CA SER A 789 18.60 -10.43 30.99
C SER A 789 18.40 -9.14 30.19
N LYS A 790 17.33 -8.36 30.43
CA LYS A 790 17.04 -7.15 29.63
C LYS A 790 18.20 -6.15 29.58
N ASP A 791 19.00 -6.07 30.64
CA ASP A 791 20.13 -5.12 30.71
C ASP A 791 21.34 -5.57 29.89
N ASN A 792 21.36 -6.83 29.44
CA ASN A 792 22.39 -7.40 28.56
C ASN A 792 22.08 -7.22 27.07
N TYR A 793 20.95 -6.61 26.73
CA TYR A 793 20.50 -6.44 25.35
C TYR A 793 19.88 -5.06 25.12
N ASP A 794 19.75 -4.68 23.85
CA ASP A 794 18.96 -3.54 23.38
C ASP A 794 18.03 -4.03 22.26
N VAL A 795 16.79 -3.53 22.23
CA VAL A 795 15.85 -3.74 21.11
C VAL A 795 15.77 -2.48 20.27
N TYR A 796 16.04 -2.63 18.97
CA TYR A 796 15.83 -1.62 17.95
C TYR A 796 14.66 -2.01 17.06
N TYR A 797 13.85 -1.06 16.64
CA TYR A 797 12.74 -1.30 15.73
C TYR A 797 12.40 -0.06 14.93
N ARG A 798 11.83 -0.26 13.75
CA ARG A 798 11.36 0.83 12.89
C ARG A 798 10.16 0.37 12.08
N VAL A 799 9.47 1.33 11.48
CA VAL A 799 8.28 1.09 10.67
C VAL A 799 8.39 1.76 9.31
N HIS A 800 7.83 1.12 8.30
CA HIS A 800 7.57 1.69 6.99
C HIS A 800 6.19 2.35 7.02
N VAL A 801 6.13 3.65 6.80
CA VAL A 801 4.90 4.44 6.85
C VAL A 801 4.54 4.91 5.46
N GLN A 802 3.26 4.83 5.11
CA GLN A 802 2.68 5.35 3.87
C GLN A 802 3.22 6.76 3.57
N ASP A 803 3.64 7.00 2.33
CA ASP A 803 4.18 8.27 1.82
C ASP A 803 5.43 8.83 2.55
N LYS A 804 5.97 8.11 3.54
CA LYS A 804 7.19 8.50 4.29
C LYS A 804 8.32 7.50 4.13
N GLY A 805 8.01 6.28 3.74
CA GLY A 805 8.99 5.20 3.66
C GLY A 805 9.39 4.68 5.04
N TRP A 806 10.58 4.09 5.14
CA TRP A 806 11.16 3.69 6.42
C TRP A 806 11.55 4.92 7.26
N LEU A 807 11.01 5.00 8.48
CA LEU A 807 11.46 5.96 9.49
C LEU A 807 12.77 5.49 10.17
N GLY A 808 13.30 6.32 11.07
CA GLY A 808 14.47 5.98 11.87
C GLY A 808 14.26 4.82 12.84
N TRP A 809 15.35 4.33 13.41
CA TRP A 809 15.33 3.26 14.40
C TRP A 809 14.96 3.80 15.80
N ALA A 810 13.84 3.33 16.35
CA ALA A 810 13.53 3.46 17.76
C ALA A 810 14.34 2.43 18.56
N LYS A 811 14.65 2.76 19.81
CA LYS A 811 15.40 1.90 20.74
C LYS A 811 14.67 1.84 22.08
N ASN A 812 14.56 0.66 22.67
CA ASN A 812 14.13 0.44 24.06
C ASN A 812 12.95 1.31 24.53
N GLY A 813 11.79 1.16 23.89
CA GLY A 813 10.57 1.87 24.27
C GLY A 813 10.44 3.28 23.70
N MET A 814 11.30 3.73 22.77
CA MET A 814 11.02 4.94 21.98
C MET A 814 9.88 4.71 20.97
N ILE A 815 9.25 5.77 20.47
CA ILE A 815 8.15 5.60 19.51
C ILE A 815 8.76 5.35 18.11
N ALA A 816 8.18 4.40 17.37
CA ALA A 816 8.43 4.21 15.93
C ALA A 816 7.14 4.44 15.15
N GLY A 817 7.10 5.40 14.22
CA GLY A 817 5.91 5.67 13.39
C GLY A 817 5.42 7.09 13.42
N THR A 818 4.20 7.30 12.98
CA THR A 818 3.59 8.63 12.94
C THR A 818 2.42 8.72 13.91
N ILE A 819 2.29 9.88 14.56
CA ILE A 819 1.12 10.20 15.38
C ILE A 819 0.41 11.39 14.72
N ASN A 820 -0.92 11.29 14.54
CA ASN A 820 -1.78 12.34 13.95
C ASN A 820 -1.56 12.65 12.46
N TYR A 821 -0.80 11.82 11.75
CA TYR A 821 -0.65 11.99 10.30
C TYR A 821 -1.74 11.30 9.48
N ASP A 822 -2.52 10.40 10.09
CA ASP A 822 -3.45 9.51 9.39
C ASP A 822 -2.78 8.58 8.37
N LEU A 823 -1.48 8.32 8.58
CA LEU A 823 -0.68 7.45 7.74
C LEU A 823 -0.58 6.07 8.37
N LYS A 824 -0.78 5.04 7.55
CA LYS A 824 -0.68 3.64 7.96
C LYS A 824 0.77 3.17 8.01
N VAL A 825 1.08 2.37 9.02
CA VAL A 825 2.25 1.48 8.99
C VAL A 825 1.95 0.35 8.00
N GLU A 826 2.84 0.12 7.05
CA GLU A 826 2.72 -0.93 6.04
C GLU A 826 3.64 -2.13 6.33
N ALA A 827 4.75 -1.89 7.03
CA ALA A 827 5.67 -2.92 7.49
C ALA A 827 6.47 -2.46 8.71
N TYR A 828 7.07 -3.42 9.43
CA TYR A 828 7.97 -3.14 10.54
C TYR A 828 9.13 -4.14 10.61
N GLN A 829 10.22 -3.69 11.25
CA GLN A 829 11.41 -4.47 11.53
C GLN A 829 11.76 -4.37 13.01
N VAL A 830 12.23 -5.47 13.57
CA VAL A 830 12.68 -5.57 14.96
C VAL A 830 14.01 -6.28 15.01
N LEU A 831 14.98 -5.67 15.67
CA LEU A 831 16.34 -6.16 15.85
C LEU A 831 16.70 -6.16 17.34
N LEU A 832 16.91 -7.35 17.89
CA LEU A 832 17.43 -7.57 19.22
C LEU A 832 18.95 -7.79 19.14
N VAL A 833 19.72 -6.97 19.86
CA VAL A 833 21.19 -6.99 19.82
C VAL A 833 21.80 -7.02 21.23
N PRO A 834 22.99 -7.62 21.43
CA PRO A 834 23.72 -7.56 22.69
C PRO A 834 24.03 -6.12 23.11
N LYS A 835 24.07 -5.87 24.42
CA LYS A 835 24.52 -4.60 24.98
C LYS A 835 25.94 -4.28 24.52
N GLY A 836 26.19 -3.02 24.19
CA GLY A 836 27.47 -2.57 23.63
C GLY A 836 27.57 -2.70 22.11
N THR A 837 26.55 -3.24 21.44
CA THR A 837 26.39 -3.03 20.00
C THR A 837 26.27 -1.54 19.73
N PRO A 838 27.00 -0.97 18.75
CA PRO A 838 26.89 0.44 18.38
C PRO A 838 25.44 0.88 18.16
N GLU A 839 25.16 2.14 18.47
CA GLU A 839 23.85 2.73 18.21
C GLU A 839 23.50 2.62 16.73
N ILE A 840 22.34 2.06 16.44
CA ILE A 840 21.84 1.86 15.09
C ILE A 840 20.96 3.05 14.76
N SER A 841 21.39 3.88 13.81
CA SER A 841 20.65 5.03 13.31
C SER A 841 20.88 5.15 11.82
N ASN A 842 19.91 5.67 11.09
CA ASN A 842 20.02 6.02 9.67
C ASN A 842 19.99 7.55 9.45
N GLY A 843 20.11 8.33 10.54
CA GLY A 843 20.03 9.79 10.52
C GLY A 843 18.61 10.36 10.36
N ALA A 844 17.56 9.52 10.38
CA ALA A 844 16.17 9.93 10.39
C ALA A 844 15.54 9.78 11.79
N ASP A 845 14.49 10.54 12.07
CA ASP A 845 13.72 10.41 13.31
C ASP A 845 12.90 9.12 13.29
N ALA A 846 12.87 8.41 14.42
CA ALA A 846 12.10 7.19 14.56
C ALA A 846 10.58 7.45 14.61
N SER A 847 10.18 8.62 15.11
CA SER A 847 8.78 9.03 15.14
C SER A 847 8.59 10.47 14.73
N ILE A 848 7.46 10.75 14.08
CA ILE A 848 7.05 12.10 13.68
C ILE A 848 5.61 12.32 14.16
N GLN A 849 5.37 13.41 14.87
CA GLN A 849 4.08 13.68 15.51
C GLN A 849 3.53 15.04 15.06
N LYS A 850 2.25 15.09 14.65
CA LYS A 850 1.54 16.39 14.58
C LYS A 850 0.97 16.73 15.96
N PRO A 851 0.83 18.03 16.28
CA PRO A 851 0.18 18.48 17.51
C PRO A 851 -1.20 17.84 17.72
N THR A 852 -1.60 17.69 18.98
CA THR A 852 -2.96 17.28 19.34
C THR A 852 -3.99 18.23 18.72
N SER A 853 -5.09 17.70 18.20
CA SER A 853 -6.18 18.49 17.57
C SER A 853 -7.54 18.20 18.18
N VAL A 854 -8.48 19.15 18.11
CA VAL A 854 -9.89 18.89 18.40
C VAL A 854 -10.65 18.57 17.12
N GLN A 855 -11.52 17.56 17.17
CA GLN A 855 -12.46 17.21 16.10
C GLN A 855 -13.89 17.29 16.60
N TYR A 856 -14.79 17.83 15.79
CA TYR A 856 -16.19 17.98 16.17
C TYR A 856 -17.16 17.89 14.99
N SER A 857 -18.36 17.41 15.29
CA SER A 857 -19.46 17.26 14.33
C SER A 857 -20.74 17.84 14.93
N ALA A 858 -21.60 18.36 14.05
CA ALA A 858 -22.87 18.97 14.41
C ALA A 858 -24.05 18.23 13.74
N HIS A 859 -25.11 18.02 14.51
CA HIS A 859 -26.40 17.57 14.00
C HIS A 859 -27.25 18.79 13.64
N VAL A 860 -27.48 19.01 12.34
CA VAL A 860 -28.21 20.18 11.82
C VAL A 860 -29.64 19.77 11.45
N GLN A 861 -30.60 20.63 11.80
CA GLN A 861 -31.99 20.46 11.41
C GLN A 861 -32.14 20.15 9.91
N ASN A 862 -32.93 19.12 9.59
CA ASN A 862 -33.21 18.65 8.22
C ASN A 862 -31.99 18.18 7.40
N ILE A 863 -30.80 18.12 7.99
CA ILE A 863 -29.58 17.59 7.34
C ILE A 863 -29.10 16.34 8.08
N GLY A 864 -29.15 16.35 9.41
CA GLY A 864 -28.60 15.28 10.25
C GLY A 864 -27.16 15.59 10.70
N TRP A 865 -26.43 14.54 11.09
CA TRP A 865 -25.00 14.64 11.42
C TRP A 865 -24.18 14.99 10.17
N GLN A 866 -23.35 16.02 10.28
CA GLN A 866 -22.33 16.35 9.28
C GLN A 866 -21.02 15.59 9.56
N ASP A 867 -20.10 15.59 8.60
CA ASP A 867 -18.75 15.07 8.81
C ASP A 867 -18.01 15.84 9.92
N TYR A 868 -17.01 15.19 10.52
CA TYR A 868 -16.14 15.83 11.50
C TYR A 868 -15.28 16.90 10.84
N VAL A 869 -15.20 18.07 11.48
CA VAL A 869 -14.23 19.13 11.15
C VAL A 869 -13.21 19.25 12.28
N ALA A 870 -12.06 19.87 12.02
CA ALA A 870 -10.97 20.01 12.98
C ALA A 870 -10.60 21.48 13.23
N ASP A 871 -10.00 21.76 14.39
CA ASP A 871 -9.41 23.04 14.81
C ASP A 871 -9.76 24.29 13.98
N GLY A 872 -10.80 25.01 14.41
CA GLY A 872 -11.20 26.29 13.85
C GLY A 872 -12.12 26.20 12.63
N GLU A 873 -12.29 25.02 12.03
CA GLU A 873 -13.20 24.83 10.89
C GLU A 873 -14.69 24.92 11.28
N MET A 874 -15.56 25.29 10.35
CA MET A 874 -16.97 25.49 10.69
C MET A 874 -17.76 24.17 10.68
N ALA A 875 -18.41 23.81 11.79
CA ALA A 875 -19.47 22.78 11.81
C ALA A 875 -20.85 23.45 11.90
N GLY A 876 -21.79 23.05 11.04
CA GLY A 876 -23.13 23.63 10.93
C GLY A 876 -23.39 24.33 9.60
N THR A 877 -24.26 25.33 9.61
CA THR A 877 -24.56 26.17 8.45
C THR A 877 -24.64 27.64 8.86
N THR A 878 -24.32 28.54 7.94
CA THR A 878 -24.59 29.97 8.11
C THR A 878 -25.58 30.42 7.03
N ALA A 879 -26.44 31.39 7.36
CA ALA A 879 -27.42 32.00 6.44
C ALA A 879 -28.46 31.06 5.83
N ARG A 880 -28.56 29.81 6.29
CA ARG A 880 -29.60 28.86 5.85
C ARG A 880 -30.79 28.78 6.80
N ASN A 881 -30.73 29.49 7.93
CA ASN A 881 -31.78 29.50 8.95
C ASN A 881 -32.04 28.10 9.56
N LEU A 882 -31.03 27.22 9.56
CA LEU A 882 -31.10 25.87 10.13
C LEU A 882 -30.39 25.85 11.49
N ARG A 883 -31.06 25.31 12.51
CA ARG A 883 -30.52 25.19 13.88
C ARG A 883 -29.62 23.97 14.03
N LEU A 884 -28.66 24.06 14.93
CA LEU A 884 -28.01 22.90 15.54
C LEU A 884 -28.94 22.28 16.59
N GLU A 885 -28.98 20.95 16.64
CA GLU A 885 -29.78 20.20 17.60
C GLU A 885 -28.90 19.38 18.57
N ALA A 886 -27.71 18.97 18.13
CA ALA A 886 -26.73 18.24 18.95
C ALA A 886 -25.28 18.40 18.44
N LEU A 887 -24.31 18.07 19.29
CA LEU A 887 -22.87 18.10 19.02
C LEU A 887 -22.18 16.81 19.50
N LYS A 888 -21.06 16.48 18.83
CA LYS A 888 -20.04 15.52 19.30
C LYS A 888 -18.67 16.16 19.14
N LEU A 889 -17.84 16.11 20.18
CA LEU A 889 -16.46 16.60 20.18
C LEU A 889 -15.53 15.49 20.70
N LYS A 890 -14.36 15.32 20.09
CA LYS A 890 -13.29 14.42 20.51
C LYS A 890 -11.91 15.06 20.30
N LEU A 891 -10.90 14.60 21.03
CA LEU A 891 -9.49 14.95 20.79
C LEU A 891 -8.83 13.89 19.91
N LYS A 892 -7.81 14.28 19.14
CA LYS A 892 -7.03 13.39 18.28
C LYS A 892 -5.53 13.58 18.52
N GLY A 893 -4.85 12.46 18.77
CA GLY A 893 -3.46 12.30 19.20
C GLY A 893 -3.01 13.22 20.30
N GLN A 894 -3.64 12.97 21.44
CA GLN A 894 -3.30 13.49 22.73
C GLN A 894 -1.89 13.07 23.12
N GLU A 895 -1.05 14.06 23.39
CA GLU A 895 0.31 13.91 23.92
C GLU A 895 0.32 13.64 25.43
N TYR A 896 -0.75 14.05 26.10
CA TYR A 896 -0.88 14.08 27.55
C TYR A 896 -2.14 13.33 27.99
N SER A 897 -2.16 12.91 29.26
CA SER A 897 -3.34 12.26 29.84
C SER A 897 -4.51 13.24 29.93
N GLY A 898 -5.74 12.73 29.83
CA GLY A 898 -6.96 13.52 29.92
C GLY A 898 -7.85 13.43 28.69
N THR A 899 -8.94 14.19 28.68
CA THR A 899 -9.94 14.18 27.59
C THR A 899 -10.63 15.53 27.42
N ILE A 900 -11.63 15.57 26.54
CA ILE A 900 -12.54 16.70 26.34
C ILE A 900 -13.92 16.35 26.92
N ARG A 901 -14.51 17.29 27.66
CA ARG A 901 -15.90 17.20 28.11
C ARG A 901 -16.66 18.48 27.80
N TYR A 902 -17.95 18.37 27.56
CA TYR A 902 -18.76 19.49 27.10
C TYR A 902 -20.22 19.37 27.53
N SER A 903 -20.89 20.51 27.63
CA SER A 903 -22.30 20.63 27.95
C SER A 903 -22.95 21.63 27.01
N VAL A 904 -24.24 21.40 26.71
CA VAL A 904 -25.03 22.30 25.87
C VAL A 904 -26.31 22.73 26.60
N ARG A 905 -26.77 23.94 26.28
CA ARG A 905 -28.06 24.47 26.71
C ARG A 905 -29.06 24.26 25.58
N VAL A 906 -30.18 23.60 25.89
CA VAL A 906 -31.23 23.25 24.91
C VAL A 906 -32.50 24.03 25.20
N ALA A 907 -33.15 24.53 24.15
CA ALA A 907 -34.37 25.32 24.28
C ALA A 907 -35.46 24.60 25.11
N GLY A 908 -35.91 25.29 26.16
CA GLY A 908 -36.90 24.81 27.12
C GLY A 908 -36.45 23.66 28.03
N LEU A 909 -35.15 23.30 28.02
CA LEU A 909 -34.56 22.29 28.92
C LEU A 909 -33.42 22.85 29.77
N GLY A 910 -32.85 24.00 29.39
CA GLY A 910 -31.71 24.58 30.10
C GLY A 910 -30.40 23.82 29.82
N TRP A 911 -29.42 24.00 30.70
CA TRP A 911 -28.12 23.32 30.63
C TRP A 911 -28.28 21.82 30.91
N GLN A 912 -27.70 20.99 30.05
CA GLN A 912 -27.62 19.55 30.27
C GLN A 912 -26.37 19.18 31.09
N ASN A 913 -26.31 17.94 31.57
CA ASN A 913 -25.09 17.41 32.19
C ASN A 913 -23.93 17.40 31.19
N TYR A 914 -22.70 17.48 31.70
CA TYR A 914 -21.52 17.28 30.88
C TYR A 914 -21.49 15.86 30.31
N VAL A 915 -21.03 15.74 29.08
CA VAL A 915 -20.72 14.48 28.42
C VAL A 915 -19.24 14.44 28.06
N ASP A 916 -18.66 13.25 28.08
CA ASP A 916 -17.27 13.02 27.68
C ASP A 916 -17.11 12.90 26.16
N SER A 917 -15.87 12.79 25.70
CA SER A 917 -15.47 12.63 24.30
C SER A 917 -16.43 11.76 23.47
N ASN A 918 -16.81 12.27 22.29
CA ASN A 918 -17.64 11.63 21.26
C ASN A 918 -19.10 11.28 21.66
N ASN A 919 -19.53 11.56 22.90
CA ASN A 919 -20.92 11.37 23.32
C ASN A 919 -21.85 12.49 22.82
N ILE A 920 -23.13 12.20 22.63
CA ILE A 920 -24.07 13.21 22.11
C ILE A 920 -24.43 14.23 23.20
N ALA A 921 -24.12 15.51 22.99
CA ALA A 921 -24.68 16.62 23.76
C ALA A 921 -25.81 17.30 22.97
N GLY A 922 -27.01 17.42 23.53
CA GLY A 922 -28.18 18.00 22.88
C GLY A 922 -29.32 17.01 22.67
N THR A 923 -30.07 17.17 21.58
CA THR A 923 -31.19 16.28 21.22
C THR A 923 -31.19 15.98 19.74
N VAL A 924 -31.43 14.72 19.35
CA VAL A 924 -31.62 14.31 17.95
C VAL A 924 -33.11 14.07 17.71
N GLY A 925 -33.69 14.71 16.70
CA GLY A 925 -35.08 14.46 16.27
C GLY A 925 -36.19 14.91 17.23
N LYS A 926 -35.88 15.76 18.22
CA LYS A 926 -36.85 16.30 19.20
C LYS A 926 -37.35 17.71 18.89
N ASP A 927 -37.00 18.25 17.72
CA ASP A 927 -37.37 19.61 17.28
C ASP A 927 -36.94 20.71 18.28
N LYS A 928 -35.79 20.53 18.95
CA LYS A 928 -35.24 21.46 19.93
C LYS A 928 -33.87 21.97 19.49
N GLN A 929 -33.69 23.29 19.52
CA GLN A 929 -32.43 23.98 19.17
C GLN A 929 -31.45 24.04 20.34
N LEU A 930 -30.16 24.05 20.01
CA LEU A 930 -29.10 24.48 20.92
C LEU A 930 -29.12 26.01 21.07
N GLU A 931 -28.91 26.48 22.30
CA GLU A 931 -28.87 27.90 22.66
C GLU A 931 -27.48 28.34 23.15
N ALA A 932 -26.73 27.45 23.81
CA ALA A 932 -25.37 27.73 24.29
C ALA A 932 -24.53 26.44 24.46
N ILE A 933 -23.21 26.58 24.54
CA ILE A 933 -22.25 25.48 24.72
C ILE A 933 -21.17 25.83 25.77
N LYS A 934 -20.61 24.80 26.41
CA LYS A 934 -19.40 24.85 27.26
C LYS A 934 -18.50 23.68 26.91
N VAL A 935 -17.20 23.90 26.80
CA VAL A 935 -16.21 22.88 26.44
C VAL A 935 -14.98 23.06 27.32
N GLU A 936 -14.46 21.98 27.89
CA GLU A 936 -13.26 22.00 28.72
C GLU A 936 -12.43 20.72 28.57
N LEU A 937 -11.14 20.83 28.88
CA LEU A 937 -10.18 19.73 28.91
C LEU A 937 -10.07 19.19 30.35
N THR A 938 -9.62 17.95 30.50
CA THR A 938 -9.37 17.31 31.81
C THR A 938 -7.91 16.90 31.96
N ASP A 939 -7.51 16.62 33.19
CA ASP A 939 -6.19 16.06 33.55
C ASP A 939 -5.03 16.84 32.92
N ASP A 940 -3.96 16.19 32.48
CA ASP A 940 -2.76 16.88 31.97
C ASP A 940 -3.04 17.71 30.70
N MET A 941 -4.05 17.36 29.90
CA MET A 941 -4.44 18.14 28.72
C MET A 941 -4.80 19.59 29.08
N GLN A 942 -5.41 19.85 30.24
CA GLN A 942 -5.78 21.21 30.66
C GLN A 942 -4.58 22.07 31.08
N GLU A 943 -3.47 21.42 31.44
CA GLU A 943 -2.22 22.07 31.87
C GLU A 943 -1.35 22.45 30.66
N HIS A 944 -1.47 21.71 29.56
CA HIS A 944 -0.67 21.90 28.34
C HIS A 944 -1.40 22.63 27.21
N TYR A 945 -2.74 22.64 27.21
CA TYR A 945 -3.54 23.25 26.17
C TYR A 945 -4.66 24.13 26.74
N ASP A 946 -5.08 25.10 25.94
CA ASP A 946 -6.33 25.85 26.11
C ASP A 946 -7.29 25.52 24.97
N ILE A 947 -8.60 25.44 25.27
CA ILE A 947 -9.65 25.20 24.28
C ILE A 947 -10.51 26.44 24.12
N TYR A 948 -10.53 26.97 22.89
CA TYR A 948 -11.37 28.10 22.49
C TYR A 948 -12.54 27.63 21.64
N TYR A 949 -13.72 28.20 21.84
CA TYR A 949 -14.90 27.91 21.03
C TYR A 949 -15.83 29.10 20.90
N ARG A 950 -16.52 29.19 19.77
CA ARG A 950 -17.55 30.21 19.53
C ARG A 950 -18.71 29.65 18.73
N VAL A 951 -19.83 30.36 18.77
CA VAL A 951 -21.04 29.97 18.06
C VAL A 951 -21.54 31.09 17.14
N HIS A 952 -22.18 30.70 16.05
CA HIS A 952 -22.93 31.57 15.17
C HIS A 952 -24.41 31.52 15.55
N LEU A 953 -24.97 32.65 15.97
CA LEU A 953 -26.38 32.76 16.30
C LEU A 953 -27.19 33.36 15.14
N SER A 954 -28.42 32.88 14.96
CA SER A 954 -29.37 33.51 14.06
C SER A 954 -29.55 35.00 14.40
N ASP A 955 -29.51 35.86 13.39
CA ASP A 955 -29.63 37.33 13.46
C ASP A 955 -28.48 38.11 14.11
N PHE A 956 -27.57 37.43 14.81
CA PHE A 956 -26.42 38.08 15.49
C PHE A 956 -25.07 37.76 14.84
N GLY A 957 -24.96 36.65 14.12
CA GLY A 957 -23.71 36.21 13.52
C GLY A 957 -22.79 35.50 14.51
N TRP A 958 -21.50 35.48 14.22
CA TRP A 958 -20.47 34.93 15.10
C TRP A 958 -20.28 35.79 16.34
N LEU A 959 -20.34 35.15 17.51
CA LEU A 959 -19.95 35.76 18.79
C LEU A 959 -18.43 35.67 19.01
N GLY A 960 -17.95 36.27 20.10
CA GLY A 960 -16.57 36.10 20.56
C GLY A 960 -16.25 34.66 20.98
N TRP A 961 -14.97 34.38 21.13
CA TRP A 961 -14.46 33.09 21.60
C TRP A 961 -14.58 32.96 23.12
N ALA A 962 -15.20 31.89 23.59
CA ALA A 962 -15.15 31.43 24.97
C ALA A 962 -13.94 30.51 25.16
N LYS A 963 -13.43 30.44 26.39
CA LYS A 963 -12.25 29.66 26.77
C LYS A 963 -12.59 28.73 27.94
N ASN A 964 -12.07 27.49 27.92
CA ASN A 964 -11.98 26.57 29.07
C ASN A 964 -13.22 26.56 30.00
N GLY A 965 -14.37 26.13 29.48
CA GLY A 965 -15.60 25.96 30.26
C GLY A 965 -16.48 27.22 30.36
N ALA A 966 -16.02 28.40 29.90
CA ALA A 966 -16.86 29.60 29.82
C ALA A 966 -18.02 29.41 28.82
N PRO A 967 -19.24 29.91 29.07
CA PRO A 967 -20.35 29.70 28.13
C PRO A 967 -20.11 30.44 26.80
N ALA A 968 -20.57 29.86 25.69
CA ALA A 968 -20.72 30.52 24.39
C ALA A 968 -22.16 30.36 23.87
N GLY A 969 -22.79 31.45 23.39
CA GLY A 969 -24.17 31.43 22.86
C GLY A 969 -25.11 32.44 23.51
N ASN A 970 -26.36 32.05 23.80
CA ASN A 970 -27.33 32.97 24.40
C ASN A 970 -28.24 32.35 25.47
N GLU A 971 -28.74 33.23 26.33
CA GLU A 971 -29.78 32.95 27.31
C GLU A 971 -30.83 34.06 27.34
N GLY A 972 -32.10 33.71 27.21
CA GLY A 972 -33.23 34.64 27.27
C GLY A 972 -33.56 35.37 25.95
N TYR A 973 -32.69 35.30 24.94
CA TYR A 973 -32.95 35.84 23.60
C TYR A 973 -33.69 34.87 22.66
N ASN A 974 -33.76 33.58 22.99
CA ASN A 974 -34.38 32.51 22.19
C ASN A 974 -33.84 32.47 20.74
N LYS A 975 -32.54 32.71 20.57
CA LYS A 975 -31.86 32.59 19.28
C LYS A 975 -31.24 31.21 19.14
N LYS A 976 -31.33 30.65 17.93
CA LYS A 976 -30.74 29.35 17.62
C LYS A 976 -29.27 29.50 17.28
N ILE A 977 -28.47 28.51 17.69
CA ILE A 977 -27.13 28.31 17.15
C ILE A 977 -27.27 27.66 15.76
N GLU A 978 -26.60 28.20 14.75
CA GLU A 978 -26.58 27.67 13.37
C GLU A 978 -25.25 26.98 13.04
N ALA A 979 -24.15 27.42 13.66
CA ALA A 979 -22.81 26.85 13.48
C ALA A 979 -21.93 27.03 14.74
N VAL A 980 -20.86 26.24 14.83
CA VAL A 980 -19.84 26.28 15.89
C VAL A 980 -18.43 26.19 15.28
N GLN A 981 -17.47 26.81 15.95
CA GLN A 981 -16.03 26.62 15.75
C GLN A 981 -15.39 26.31 17.09
N VAL A 982 -14.46 25.35 17.11
CA VAL A 982 -13.70 24.92 18.29
C VAL A 982 -12.25 24.78 17.88
N GLN A 983 -11.31 25.28 18.67
CA GLN A 983 -9.89 25.25 18.37
C GLN A 983 -9.09 24.98 19.63
N LEU A 984 -8.17 24.02 19.53
CA LEU A 984 -7.17 23.73 20.55
C LEU A 984 -5.89 24.54 20.27
N VAL A 985 -5.30 25.13 21.30
CA VAL A 985 -4.02 25.86 21.21
C VAL A 985 -3.15 25.54 22.41
N ASN A 986 -1.83 25.76 22.31
CA ASN A 986 -0.96 25.53 23.46
C ASN A 986 -1.38 26.42 24.64
N LYS A 987 -1.02 25.99 25.84
CA LYS A 987 -1.33 26.73 27.05
C LYS A 987 -0.90 28.19 26.94
N ASP A 988 -1.81 29.09 27.32
CA ASP A 988 -1.62 30.55 27.34
C ASP A 988 -1.43 31.20 25.95
N GLU A 989 -1.66 30.48 24.86
CA GLU A 989 -1.76 31.10 23.53
C GLU A 989 -3.07 31.88 23.35
N ASN A 990 -3.01 32.91 22.51
CA ASN A 990 -4.13 33.82 22.24
C ASN A 990 -5.26 33.10 21.48
N ALA A 991 -6.50 33.53 21.72
CA ALA A 991 -7.65 33.10 20.94
C ALA A 991 -7.47 33.42 19.43
N PRO A 992 -8.11 32.65 18.54
CA PRO A 992 -8.06 32.91 17.08
C PRO A 992 -8.71 34.23 16.65
N GLY A 993 -9.48 34.87 17.54
CA GLY A 993 -10.13 36.14 17.31
C GLY A 993 -10.59 36.78 18.62
N THR A 994 -11.48 37.78 18.54
CA THR A 994 -11.98 38.48 19.73
C THR A 994 -12.66 37.54 20.73
N GLU A 995 -12.38 37.73 22.01
CA GLU A 995 -13.05 37.09 23.15
C GLU A 995 -14.19 37.95 23.71
N GLU A 996 -14.55 39.04 23.03
CA GLU A 996 -15.64 39.92 23.45
C GLU A 996 -17.02 39.29 23.20
N ASN A 997 -17.88 39.34 24.22
CA ASN A 997 -19.28 38.89 24.16
C ASN A 997 -19.47 37.45 23.63
N PRO A 998 -18.78 36.44 24.16
CA PRO A 998 -18.93 35.06 23.71
C PRO A 998 -20.31 34.48 24.09
N PHE A 999 -20.95 35.04 25.12
CA PHE A 999 -22.26 34.65 25.62
C PHE A 999 -23.14 35.88 25.87
N MET A 1000 -24.34 35.89 25.31
CA MET A 1000 -25.32 36.97 25.45
C MET A 1000 -26.46 36.57 26.38
N GLN A 1001 -26.65 37.31 27.46
CA GLN A 1001 -27.75 37.10 28.40
C GLN A 1001 -28.73 38.27 28.31
N ARG A 1002 -30.04 37.98 28.18
CA ARG A 1002 -31.08 39.01 28.17
C ARG A 1002 -31.37 39.45 29.59
N GLU A 1003 -30.98 40.68 29.93
CA GLU A 1003 -31.42 41.33 31.15
C GLU A 1003 -32.87 41.81 30.97
N ILE A 1004 -33.77 41.33 31.84
CA ILE A 1004 -35.15 41.84 31.95
C ILE A 1004 -35.14 42.80 33.14
N GLU A 1005 -35.29 44.11 32.90
CA GLU A 1005 -35.36 45.10 33.98
C GLU A 1005 -36.79 45.22 34.49
N THR A 1006 -36.97 45.07 35.82
CA THR A 1006 -38.27 45.31 36.47
C THR A 1006 -38.66 46.78 36.33
N SER A 1007 -39.95 47.05 36.06
CA SER A 1007 -40.45 48.40 35.82
C SER A 1007 -41.68 48.73 36.67
N VAL A 1008 -41.89 50.01 36.97
CA VAL A 1008 -43.08 50.47 37.73
C VAL A 1008 -44.10 51.12 36.80
N VAL A 1009 -45.34 50.65 36.89
CA VAL A 1009 -46.49 51.20 36.16
C VAL A 1009 -47.53 51.74 37.13
N TYR A 1010 -48.17 52.85 36.79
CA TYR A 1010 -49.11 53.53 37.68
C TYR A 1010 -50.12 54.39 36.92
N CYS A 1011 -51.28 54.63 37.54
CA CYS A 1011 -52.30 55.52 37.02
C CYS A 1011 -52.97 56.33 38.13
N ALA A 1012 -53.60 57.45 37.74
CA ALA A 1012 -54.28 58.37 38.65
C ALA A 1012 -55.77 58.49 38.33
N HIS A 1013 -56.59 58.63 39.37
CA HIS A 1013 -57.99 59.04 39.27
C HIS A 1013 -58.10 60.53 39.57
N VAL A 1014 -58.40 61.34 38.56
CA VAL A 1014 -58.43 62.81 38.66
C VAL A 1014 -59.86 63.33 38.66
N GLN A 1015 -60.10 64.38 39.45
CA GLN A 1015 -61.37 65.09 39.51
C GLN A 1015 -61.92 65.42 38.11
N ASP A 1016 -63.20 65.10 37.90
CA ASP A 1016 -63.95 65.35 36.65
C ASP A 1016 -63.32 64.70 35.40
N ILE A 1017 -62.40 63.75 35.57
CA ILE A 1017 -61.77 62.96 34.48
C ILE A 1017 -61.96 61.46 34.73
N GLY A 1018 -61.78 61.00 35.98
CA GLY A 1018 -61.79 59.59 36.31
C GLY A 1018 -60.39 58.97 36.24
N TRP A 1019 -60.32 57.64 36.13
CA TRP A 1019 -59.07 56.89 35.92
C TRP A 1019 -58.46 57.23 34.56
N GLN A 1020 -57.20 57.61 34.55
CA GLN A 1020 -56.40 57.81 33.35
C GLN A 1020 -55.67 56.52 32.96
N SER A 1021 -55.15 56.46 31.72
CA SER A 1021 -54.29 55.37 31.28
C SER A 1021 -53.05 55.21 32.18
N GLU A 1022 -52.55 53.98 32.25
CA GLU A 1022 -51.30 53.68 32.94
C GLU A 1022 -50.12 54.34 32.23
N VAL A 1023 -49.17 54.79 33.05
CA VAL A 1023 -47.91 55.39 32.62
C VAL A 1023 -46.75 54.63 33.28
N LYS A 1024 -45.58 54.69 32.66
CA LYS A 1024 -44.41 53.87 33.07
C LYS A 1024 -43.25 54.76 33.49
N ASP A 1025 -42.52 54.35 34.53
CA ASP A 1025 -41.20 54.86 34.94
C ASP A 1025 -40.89 56.35 34.64
N GLY A 1026 -41.43 57.23 35.47
CA GLY A 1026 -41.14 58.67 35.46
C GLY A 1026 -42.09 59.51 34.60
N GLU A 1027 -42.99 58.88 33.83
CA GLU A 1027 -44.04 59.57 33.10
C GLU A 1027 -45.10 60.18 34.04
N THR A 1028 -45.73 61.29 33.66
CA THR A 1028 -46.67 61.99 34.55
C THR A 1028 -48.04 61.31 34.60
N ALA A 1029 -48.49 60.88 35.78
CA ALA A 1029 -49.88 60.48 36.04
C ALA A 1029 -50.64 61.63 36.72
N GLY A 1030 -51.74 62.11 36.12
CA GLY A 1030 -52.53 63.22 36.65
C GLY A 1030 -52.66 64.40 35.67
N THR A 1031 -52.85 65.61 36.22
CA THR A 1031 -52.86 66.85 35.43
C THR A 1031 -52.02 67.92 36.09
N VAL A 1032 -51.04 68.47 35.38
CA VAL A 1032 -50.19 69.57 35.87
C VAL A 1032 -50.86 70.93 35.57
N GLY A 1033 -51.06 71.77 36.60
CA GLY A 1033 -51.46 73.17 36.43
C GLY A 1033 -52.91 73.40 35.99
N LYS A 1034 -53.75 72.35 35.99
CA LYS A 1034 -55.18 72.44 35.62
C LYS A 1034 -56.12 72.64 36.81
N SER A 1035 -55.59 72.78 38.03
CA SER A 1035 -56.38 72.92 39.26
C SER A 1035 -57.35 71.77 39.53
N LYS A 1036 -57.07 70.57 38.98
CA LYS A 1036 -57.85 69.35 39.22
C LYS A 1036 -57.13 68.46 40.23
N ARG A 1037 -57.80 68.11 41.32
CA ARG A 1037 -57.23 67.24 42.36
C ARG A 1037 -57.12 65.80 41.89
N LEU A 1038 -56.06 65.14 42.29
CA LEU A 1038 -55.93 63.69 42.30
C LEU A 1038 -56.75 63.14 43.49
N GLU A 1039 -57.66 62.22 43.22
CA GLU A 1039 -58.55 61.64 44.24
C GLU A 1039 -58.09 60.24 44.67
N ALA A 1040 -57.48 59.48 43.76
CA ALA A 1040 -56.88 58.18 44.04
C ALA A 1040 -55.79 57.82 43.02
N PHE A 1041 -54.99 56.79 43.30
CA PHE A 1041 -54.00 56.23 42.37
C PHE A 1041 -53.78 54.73 42.62
N LYS A 1042 -53.22 54.05 41.61
CA LYS A 1042 -52.79 52.65 41.63
C LYS A 1042 -51.36 52.55 41.12
N ILE A 1043 -50.61 51.61 41.66
CA ILE A 1043 -49.22 51.30 41.28
C ILE A 1043 -49.05 49.78 41.27
N SER A 1044 -48.43 49.25 40.23
CA SER A 1044 -48.01 47.84 40.09
C SER A 1044 -46.62 47.75 39.47
N LEU A 1045 -46.08 46.54 39.40
CA LEU A 1045 -44.77 46.25 38.81
C LEU A 1045 -44.96 45.32 37.61
N GLU A 1046 -44.21 45.55 36.55
CA GLU A 1046 -44.13 44.68 35.37
C GLU A 1046 -42.70 44.13 35.21
N ASP A 1047 -42.58 43.03 34.48
CA ASP A 1047 -41.29 42.43 34.12
C ASP A 1047 -40.40 42.08 35.33
N GLN A 1048 -41.03 41.67 36.44
CA GLN A 1048 -40.35 41.39 37.71
C GLN A 1048 -39.53 40.09 37.64
N ASN A 1049 -38.23 40.17 37.92
CA ASN A 1049 -37.29 39.03 37.93
C ASN A 1049 -36.65 38.78 39.32
N VAL A 1050 -37.10 39.50 40.34
CA VAL A 1050 -36.61 39.44 41.74
C VAL A 1050 -37.81 39.31 42.67
N ASP A 1051 -37.72 38.47 43.70
CA ASP A 1051 -38.82 38.29 44.67
C ASP A 1051 -39.09 39.57 45.48
N GLY A 1052 -40.35 39.95 45.64
CA GLY A 1052 -40.74 41.19 46.32
C GLY A 1052 -42.00 41.83 45.77
N SER A 1053 -42.38 43.01 46.26
CA SER A 1053 -43.55 43.75 45.76
C SER A 1053 -43.45 45.26 46.06
N ILE A 1054 -44.51 46.00 45.77
CA ILE A 1054 -44.66 47.43 46.03
C ILE A 1054 -45.85 47.69 46.98
N GLN A 1055 -45.65 48.56 47.97
CA GLN A 1055 -46.67 49.02 48.90
C GLN A 1055 -46.73 50.53 48.95
N TYR A 1056 -47.95 51.08 48.96
CA TYR A 1056 -48.14 52.54 48.93
C TYR A 1056 -49.37 52.99 49.70
N ARG A 1057 -49.42 54.27 50.04
CA ARG A 1057 -50.56 54.89 50.73
C ARG A 1057 -50.70 56.37 50.41
N ALA A 1058 -51.91 56.87 50.59
CA ALA A 1058 -52.27 58.27 50.43
C ALA A 1058 -52.58 58.94 51.78
N HIS A 1059 -52.24 60.23 51.90
CA HIS A 1059 -52.84 61.16 52.85
C HIS A 1059 -53.98 61.88 52.14
N VAL A 1060 -55.21 61.67 52.60
CA VAL A 1060 -56.41 62.22 51.96
C VAL A 1060 -57.02 63.32 52.83
N GLN A 1061 -57.48 64.39 52.20
CA GLN A 1061 -58.19 65.51 52.82
C GLN A 1061 -59.30 65.01 53.77
N ASP A 1062 -59.33 65.54 55.00
CA ASP A 1062 -60.28 65.18 56.07
C ASP A 1062 -60.32 63.69 56.44
N ILE A 1063 -59.27 62.92 56.10
CA ILE A 1063 -59.10 61.50 56.48
C ILE A 1063 -57.73 61.29 57.12
N GLY A 1064 -56.70 61.93 56.59
CA GLY A 1064 -55.31 61.70 57.00
C GLY A 1064 -54.66 60.56 56.22
N TRP A 1065 -53.57 60.01 56.77
CA TRP A 1065 -52.85 58.87 56.19
C TRP A 1065 -53.71 57.59 56.28
N GLN A 1066 -54.01 56.98 55.14
CA GLN A 1066 -54.65 55.66 55.05
C GLN A 1066 -53.63 54.52 55.30
N SER A 1067 -54.13 53.29 55.46
CA SER A 1067 -53.28 52.08 55.50
C SER A 1067 -52.49 51.90 54.19
N TYR A 1068 -51.37 51.18 54.25
CA TYR A 1068 -50.68 50.74 53.04
C TYR A 1068 -51.53 49.72 52.29
N VAL A 1069 -51.59 49.89 50.97
CA VAL A 1069 -52.18 48.95 50.02
C VAL A 1069 -51.07 48.27 49.21
N ASN A 1070 -51.35 47.10 48.64
CA ASN A 1070 -50.41 46.35 47.81
C ASN A 1070 -50.50 46.76 46.34
N ALA A 1071 -49.69 46.13 45.48
CA ALA A 1071 -49.71 46.33 44.04
C ALA A 1071 -51.14 46.25 43.46
N ASP A 1072 -51.46 47.17 42.54
CA ASP A 1072 -52.75 47.33 41.83
C ASP A 1072 -54.00 47.65 42.71
N GLU A 1073 -53.84 47.87 44.01
CA GLU A 1073 -54.93 48.30 44.89
C GLU A 1073 -55.13 49.84 44.93
N ILE A 1074 -56.33 50.31 45.28
CA ILE A 1074 -56.62 51.77 45.24
C ILE A 1074 -56.09 52.46 46.51
N ALA A 1075 -55.17 53.43 46.35
CA ALA A 1075 -54.81 54.40 47.39
C ALA A 1075 -55.53 55.74 47.15
N GLY A 1076 -56.28 56.23 48.14
CA GLY A 1076 -57.11 57.44 48.03
C GLY A 1076 -58.60 57.16 48.18
N THR A 1077 -59.44 57.99 47.57
CA THR A 1077 -60.90 57.79 47.53
C THR A 1077 -61.47 58.11 46.14
N VAL A 1078 -62.28 57.21 45.58
CA VAL A 1078 -63.03 57.48 44.35
C VAL A 1078 -64.42 58.00 44.69
N GLY A 1079 -64.87 59.08 44.03
CA GLY A 1079 -66.26 59.58 44.13
C GLY A 1079 -66.63 60.31 45.42
N ARG A 1080 -65.71 60.44 46.39
CA ARG A 1080 -65.94 61.16 47.67
C ARG A 1080 -65.58 62.64 47.62
N LYS A 1081 -65.08 63.13 46.49
CA LYS A 1081 -64.62 64.51 46.27
C LYS A 1081 -63.53 64.99 47.24
N LYS A 1082 -62.71 64.08 47.76
CA LYS A 1082 -61.59 64.37 48.67
C LYS A 1082 -60.27 64.28 47.92
N ALA A 1083 -59.38 65.25 48.14
CA ALA A 1083 -58.08 65.29 47.49
C ALA A 1083 -57.06 64.37 48.20
N VAL A 1084 -56.22 63.67 47.43
CA VAL A 1084 -54.92 63.21 47.90
C VAL A 1084 -54.04 64.45 48.08
N GLU A 1085 -53.37 64.56 49.22
CA GLU A 1085 -52.47 65.69 49.54
C GLU A 1085 -51.00 65.24 49.59
N ALA A 1086 -50.74 63.99 50.00
CA ALA A 1086 -49.41 63.40 50.06
C ALA A 1086 -49.43 61.87 49.85
N ILE A 1087 -48.28 61.29 49.48
CA ILE A 1087 -48.12 59.85 49.24
C ILE A 1087 -46.87 59.29 49.91
N ARG A 1088 -46.84 57.97 50.14
CA ARG A 1088 -45.64 57.19 50.47
C ARG A 1088 -45.66 55.89 49.67
N ILE A 1089 -44.51 55.49 49.14
CA ILE A 1089 -44.33 54.29 48.33
C ILE A 1089 -43.05 53.59 48.79
N LYS A 1090 -43.09 52.28 49.03
CA LYS A 1090 -41.94 51.48 49.43
C LYS A 1090 -41.97 50.12 48.71
N LEU A 1091 -40.80 49.55 48.49
CA LEU A 1091 -40.64 48.19 47.99
C LEU A 1091 -40.58 47.19 49.17
N THR A 1092 -40.87 45.92 48.91
CA THR A 1092 -40.80 44.81 49.87
C THR A 1092 -40.01 43.64 49.29
N GLY A 1093 -39.53 42.73 50.15
CA GLY A 1093 -38.76 41.55 49.73
C GLY A 1093 -37.36 41.89 49.21
N GLU A 1094 -36.78 40.96 48.43
CA GLU A 1094 -35.47 41.10 47.79
C GLU A 1094 -35.44 42.30 46.81
N LEU A 1095 -36.59 42.66 46.25
CA LEU A 1095 -36.73 43.84 45.40
C LEU A 1095 -36.31 45.14 46.11
N ALA A 1096 -36.56 45.26 47.42
CA ALA A 1096 -36.16 46.43 48.22
C ALA A 1096 -34.63 46.50 48.44
N GLU A 1097 -33.92 45.37 48.27
CA GLU A 1097 -32.47 45.28 48.40
C GLU A 1097 -31.77 45.65 47.08
N LYS A 1098 -32.39 45.32 45.94
CA LYS A 1098 -31.84 45.57 44.59
C LYS A 1098 -32.27 46.90 43.98
N TYR A 1099 -33.37 47.50 44.42
CA TYR A 1099 -33.89 48.75 43.84
C TYR A 1099 -34.24 49.80 44.89
N ASP A 1100 -34.29 51.04 44.42
CA ASP A 1100 -34.80 52.22 45.08
C ASP A 1100 -36.02 52.75 44.29
N ILE A 1101 -37.13 53.00 44.99
CA ILE A 1101 -38.32 53.61 44.41
C ILE A 1101 -38.32 55.11 44.69
N TYR A 1102 -38.24 55.91 43.63
CA TYR A 1102 -38.28 57.37 43.69
C TYR A 1102 -39.65 57.88 43.23
N TYR A 1103 -40.22 58.85 43.93
CA TYR A 1103 -41.51 59.43 43.55
C TYR A 1103 -41.63 60.90 43.97
N ARG A 1104 -42.38 61.68 43.20
CA ARG A 1104 -42.70 63.08 43.53
C ARG A 1104 -44.13 63.42 43.19
N VAL A 1105 -44.60 64.50 43.80
CA VAL A 1105 -45.97 64.99 43.66
C VAL A 1105 -45.95 66.44 43.16
N HIS A 1106 -46.81 66.75 42.18
CA HIS A 1106 -47.15 68.11 41.81
C HIS A 1106 -48.26 68.60 42.74
N SER A 1107 -47.94 69.47 43.70
CA SER A 1107 -48.91 69.99 44.67
C SER A 1107 -49.41 71.37 44.25
N ALA A 1108 -50.72 71.60 44.39
CA ALA A 1108 -51.35 72.87 44.02
C ALA A 1108 -50.67 74.06 44.73
N ASN A 1109 -50.31 75.09 43.96
CA ASN A 1109 -49.55 76.29 44.37
C ASN A 1109 -48.10 76.06 44.83
N PHE A 1110 -47.60 74.82 44.84
CA PHE A 1110 -46.17 74.54 45.07
C PHE A 1110 -45.44 74.06 43.82
N GLY A 1111 -46.18 73.50 42.86
CA GLY A 1111 -45.59 72.88 41.67
C GLY A 1111 -45.05 71.47 41.96
N TRP A 1112 -44.14 71.00 41.12
CA TRP A 1112 -43.40 69.76 41.36
C TRP A 1112 -42.48 69.88 42.56
N LEU A 1113 -42.70 69.03 43.56
CA LEU A 1113 -41.81 68.90 44.71
C LEU A 1113 -40.59 68.03 44.39
N GLY A 1114 -39.63 67.99 45.32
CA GLY A 1114 -38.48 67.08 45.21
C GLY A 1114 -38.89 65.60 45.20
N TRP A 1115 -37.99 64.74 44.73
CA TRP A 1115 -38.16 63.29 44.73
C TRP A 1115 -37.98 62.71 46.14
N ALA A 1116 -39.01 62.06 46.66
CA ALA A 1116 -38.95 61.21 47.84
C ALA A 1116 -38.48 59.80 47.47
N LYS A 1117 -37.89 59.09 48.43
CA LYS A 1117 -37.33 57.74 48.24
C LYS A 1117 -37.87 56.75 49.28
N ASN A 1118 -38.15 55.51 48.89
CA ASN A 1118 -38.32 54.34 49.78
C ASN A 1118 -39.12 54.60 51.09
N GLY A 1119 -40.36 55.08 50.98
CA GLY A 1119 -41.26 55.28 52.11
C GLY A 1119 -41.20 56.67 52.74
N GLU A 1120 -40.35 57.57 52.25
CA GLU A 1120 -40.39 59.01 52.58
C GLU A 1120 -41.73 59.65 52.15
N SER A 1121 -42.11 60.76 52.76
CA SER A 1121 -43.36 61.43 52.33
C SER A 1121 -43.11 62.26 51.08
N ALA A 1122 -44.05 62.31 50.15
CA ALA A 1122 -44.06 63.25 49.02
C ALA A 1122 -45.39 64.00 48.97
N GLY A 1123 -45.37 65.32 48.73
CA GLY A 1123 -46.59 66.16 48.68
C GLY A 1123 -46.70 67.15 49.83
N SER A 1124 -47.91 67.41 50.31
CA SER A 1124 -48.14 68.34 51.42
C SER A 1124 -49.11 67.79 52.47
N GLN A 1125 -48.94 68.17 53.73
CA GLN A 1125 -49.84 67.83 54.84
C GLN A 1125 -50.12 69.07 55.69
N GLY A 1126 -51.39 69.34 55.98
CA GLY A 1126 -51.81 70.48 56.82
C GLY A 1126 -51.86 71.85 56.11
N TYR A 1127 -51.52 71.90 54.82
CA TYR A 1127 -51.61 73.11 53.99
C TYR A 1127 -52.87 73.18 53.11
N SER A 1128 -53.71 72.14 53.13
CA SER A 1128 -54.89 72.01 52.26
C SER A 1128 -54.55 72.21 50.77
N ARG A 1129 -53.40 71.67 50.31
CA ARG A 1129 -52.99 71.68 48.90
C ARG A 1129 -53.16 70.28 48.32
N GLN A 1130 -54.04 70.16 47.32
CA GLN A 1130 -54.21 68.90 46.60
C GLN A 1130 -52.97 68.52 45.79
N ALA A 1131 -52.68 67.22 45.69
CA ALA A 1131 -51.87 66.64 44.63
C ALA A 1131 -52.66 66.76 43.31
N GLU A 1132 -51.99 67.17 42.24
CA GLU A 1132 -52.58 67.25 40.90
C GLU A 1132 -51.97 66.20 39.95
N ALA A 1133 -50.71 65.80 40.18
CA ALA A 1133 -50.02 64.76 39.42
C ALA A 1133 -48.91 64.06 40.23
N LEU A 1134 -48.48 62.90 39.75
CA LEU A 1134 -47.47 62.01 40.33
C LEU A 1134 -46.44 61.65 39.24
N GLU A 1135 -45.19 61.46 39.66
CA GLU A 1135 -44.18 60.72 38.89
C GLU A 1135 -43.50 59.71 39.81
N ILE A 1136 -43.25 58.50 39.31
CA ILE A 1136 -42.72 57.37 40.06
C ILE A 1136 -41.72 56.64 39.15
N ARG A 1137 -40.52 56.35 39.65
CA ARG A 1137 -39.46 55.69 38.90
C ARG A 1137 -38.73 54.65 39.76
N LEU A 1138 -38.58 53.45 39.22
CA LEU A 1138 -37.72 52.42 39.81
C LEU A 1138 -36.28 52.64 39.33
N VAL A 1139 -35.32 52.55 40.25
CA VAL A 1139 -33.90 52.79 39.97
C VAL A 1139 -33.07 51.74 40.70
N GLU A 1140 -32.01 51.20 40.10
CA GLU A 1140 -31.09 50.29 40.80
C GLU A 1140 -30.58 50.88 42.13
N LYS A 1141 -30.41 50.02 43.13
CA LYS A 1141 -29.99 50.42 44.47
C LYS A 1141 -28.72 51.26 44.42
N GLY A 1142 -28.78 52.44 45.04
CA GLY A 1142 -27.61 53.31 45.20
C GLY A 1142 -27.25 54.17 43.99
N LYS A 1143 -27.96 54.08 42.85
CA LYS A 1143 -27.82 55.05 41.75
C LYS A 1143 -28.45 56.40 42.12
N MET A 1144 -28.11 57.42 41.32
CA MET A 1144 -28.57 58.79 41.55
C MET A 1144 -30.09 58.93 41.41
N ALA A 1145 -30.69 59.80 42.23
CA ALA A 1145 -32.11 60.15 42.13
C ALA A 1145 -32.43 60.79 40.77
N PRO A 1146 -33.65 60.62 40.23
CA PRO A 1146 -34.04 61.21 38.93
C PRO A 1146 -33.99 62.74 38.88
N GLY A 1147 -33.90 63.41 40.03
CA GLY A 1147 -33.76 64.86 40.14
C GLY A 1147 -33.54 65.31 41.59
N ASN A 1148 -33.79 66.59 41.87
CA ASN A 1148 -33.63 67.17 43.20
C ASN A 1148 -34.51 66.46 44.24
N THR A 1149 -33.92 66.05 45.36
CA THR A 1149 -34.60 65.36 46.48
C THR A 1149 -34.95 66.29 47.64
N LYS A 1150 -34.49 67.55 47.63
CA LYS A 1150 -34.84 68.53 48.66
C LYS A 1150 -36.29 68.96 48.52
N ASN A 1151 -36.93 69.27 49.65
CA ASN A 1151 -38.31 69.77 49.73
C ASN A 1151 -39.33 68.83 49.03
N CYS A 1152 -39.14 67.51 49.14
CA CYS A 1152 -40.08 66.51 48.62
C CYS A 1152 -41.43 66.53 49.37
N PHE A 1153 -41.45 67.06 50.60
CA PHE A 1153 -42.65 67.11 51.45
C PHE A 1153 -42.72 68.36 52.33
N TYR A 1154 -43.90 68.96 52.42
CA TYR A 1154 -44.21 70.08 53.31
C TYR A 1154 -45.23 69.66 54.37
N LYS A 1155 -44.93 69.91 55.66
CA LYS A 1155 -45.85 69.68 56.77
C LYS A 1155 -46.05 70.95 57.60
N ARG A 1156 -47.31 71.26 57.93
CA ARG A 1156 -47.70 72.37 58.82
C ARG A 1156 -48.10 71.84 60.19
#